data_AF-Q2SBK9-F1
#
_entry.id   AF-Q2SBK9-F1
#
_cell.length_a   1.000
_cell.length_b   1.000
_cell.length_c   1.000
_cell.angle_alpha   90.00
_cell.angle_beta   90.00
_cell.angle_gamma   90.00
#
_symmetry.space_group_name_H-M   'P 1'
#
loop_
_entity.id
_entity.type
_entity.pdbx_description
1 polymer ?
#
loop_
_entity_poly.entity_id
_entity_poly.type
_entity_poly.pdbx_seq_one_letter_code
_entity_poly.pdbx_strand_id
1 'polypeptide(L)'
;MELPMSLRELKKISGLLLLASVLSACGGGDESLDGAGGYTPPKNDNKVDPPAGDASGETPPDPIDARQVNVAVLATPGMQEATVAQKILNAFLPASAYAISAGDKVAANLSVQQLDYRGNVISGGVISSNDYSVNRSSDGSYTITFDGSIPQRIDLVIAAELSNGSVIRTGLPNANKGILITAASEYAVRDFFSSLSSQAELDGMMPCNDGGDSCGSQAAARMLNWAALMNGVQDFEVTLPDNADLEETMAFLGDNELFDDFVDQFIATIRETKIDGATSTSIAPVLENRAGLYNSVLFAAGLNQGLPNGSPTVVFSNRIATIKTNTSAEVTTYSYPIASFTATVLGIINNIIVEQVPWERHSLTQVSDDVFNPGAQAEEDDINAHVGSTLTYLSPSGFFDMARLQTQFITREDSVSPTGWLTNPFYTRLYTTKSTNDDSTSSPSMASAYLSDGFAIELAAKSTGGYSRELTLEKLNTFGWLFHSRQSSDFSTSVIDGGDYGVISLRQKLDTDPVMSVTGTIHHWQATSSNIAQTQPAPVAGDPDIYHTYQMSRSADGSASGVGVSTETPESLALERLPTIKYNNDDKAYETQYTGRIKAGAATGVSDPSGNVLSFNIDSETEGQGIIHAVRLSDTDINYTGASYVLYGNSFGISAGATVFGNHNLSTLTFDDASVATLHLNERRVTQTIGSQTLSDIENHDGDYSLTPQASPAANTGADRNLLKLDFTDPQPAGGETLTMEGFAASGGNLLVLLVRYGDRIGLVYGFKQQALTANSD
;
A
#
# COMPACT_ATOMS: atom_id res chain seq x y z
N MET A 1 -36.41 42.16 -15.10
CA MET A 1 -36.10 41.67 -16.45
C MET A 1 -34.80 40.90 -16.31
N GLU A 2 -34.92 39.67 -15.84
CA GLU A 2 -33.80 38.79 -15.51
C GLU A 2 -34.12 37.44 -16.17
N LEU A 3 -33.17 36.93 -16.96
CA LEU A 3 -33.30 35.66 -17.69
C LEU A 3 -33.12 34.48 -16.72
N PRO A 4 -33.89 33.40 -16.84
CA PRO A 4 -33.73 32.22 -16.00
C PRO A 4 -32.52 31.40 -16.49
N MET A 5 -31.58 31.18 -15.58
CA MET A 5 -30.44 30.29 -15.75
C MET A 5 -30.96 28.83 -15.88
N SER A 6 -30.47 28.09 -16.88
CA SER A 6 -30.99 26.75 -17.20
C SER A 6 -30.54 25.68 -16.20
N LEU A 7 -31.39 24.67 -15.96
CA LEU A 7 -31.14 23.51 -15.09
C LEU A 7 -29.85 22.72 -15.39
N ARG A 8 -29.21 22.94 -16.55
CA ARG A 8 -27.92 22.33 -16.93
C ARG A 8 -26.71 23.01 -16.28
N GLU A 9 -26.80 24.29 -15.94
CA GLU A 9 -25.73 25.05 -15.28
C GLU A 9 -25.65 24.71 -13.79
N LEU A 10 -26.79 24.37 -13.15
CA LEU A 10 -26.83 23.93 -11.74
C LEU A 10 -26.14 22.57 -11.49
N LYS A 11 -26.01 21.71 -12.52
CA LYS A 11 -25.35 20.40 -12.39
C LYS A 11 -23.82 20.48 -12.33
N LYS A 12 -23.21 21.55 -12.86
CA LYS A 12 -21.74 21.68 -12.94
C LYS A 12 -21.12 22.25 -11.66
N ILE A 13 -21.83 23.16 -10.97
CA ILE A 13 -21.40 23.68 -9.67
C ILE A 13 -21.67 22.66 -8.55
N SER A 14 -22.64 21.75 -8.75
CA SER A 14 -22.98 20.71 -7.78
C SER A 14 -21.90 19.63 -7.63
N GLY A 15 -21.04 19.35 -8.60
CA GLY A 15 -20.06 18.25 -8.52
C GLY A 15 -18.91 18.49 -7.51
N LEU A 16 -18.39 19.73 -7.45
CA LEU A 16 -17.32 20.09 -6.52
C LEU A 16 -17.85 20.42 -5.12
N LEU A 17 -19.06 21.02 -5.03
CA LEU A 17 -19.74 21.20 -3.75
C LEU A 17 -20.30 19.88 -3.18
N LEU A 18 -20.61 18.88 -4.02
CA LEU A 18 -21.05 17.56 -3.54
C LEU A 18 -19.93 16.80 -2.84
N LEU A 19 -18.67 16.90 -3.27
CA LEU A 19 -17.59 16.18 -2.56
C LEU A 19 -17.43 16.67 -1.11
N ALA A 20 -17.67 17.97 -0.88
CA ALA A 20 -17.71 18.56 0.46
C ALA A 20 -19.02 18.29 1.21
N SER A 21 -20.17 18.17 0.52
CA SER A 21 -21.47 17.95 1.18
C SER A 21 -21.88 16.48 1.35
N VAL A 22 -21.24 15.55 0.64
CA VAL A 22 -21.41 14.09 0.83
C VAL A 22 -20.65 13.61 2.05
N LEU A 23 -19.61 14.34 2.48
CA LEU A 23 -19.00 14.19 3.80
C LEU A 23 -19.96 14.60 4.95
N SER A 24 -21.03 15.36 4.66
CA SER A 24 -22.03 15.81 5.66
C SER A 24 -23.41 15.16 5.50
N ALA A 25 -23.54 14.11 4.68
CA ALA A 25 -24.85 13.57 4.30
C ALA A 25 -24.89 12.04 4.23
N CYS A 26 -24.43 11.37 5.29
CA CYS A 26 -24.88 10.04 5.69
C CYS A 26 -25.05 10.06 7.21
N GLY A 27 -26.30 9.89 7.67
CA GLY A 27 -26.74 10.34 8.99
C GLY A 27 -26.00 9.72 10.18
N GLY A 28 -25.67 10.60 11.14
CA GLY A 28 -25.32 10.25 12.51
C GLY A 28 -23.83 10.21 12.84
N GLY A 29 -23.04 11.22 12.44
CA GLY A 29 -21.63 11.30 12.85
C GLY A 29 -20.80 12.45 12.27
N ASP A 30 -21.44 13.58 11.93
CA ASP A 30 -20.83 14.72 11.20
C ASP A 30 -19.60 15.34 11.89
N GLU A 31 -19.33 15.04 13.16
CA GLU A 31 -18.20 15.62 13.91
C GLU A 31 -16.92 14.78 13.85
N SER A 32 -17.00 13.54 13.37
CA SER A 32 -15.80 12.70 13.22
C SER A 32 -14.98 13.00 11.96
N LEU A 33 -15.64 13.59 10.95
CA LEU A 33 -15.00 14.10 9.75
C LEU A 33 -14.37 15.49 9.96
N ASP A 34 -14.83 16.28 10.93
CA ASP A 34 -14.16 17.51 11.35
C ASP A 34 -12.86 17.23 12.14
N GLY A 35 -12.81 16.13 12.91
CA GLY A 35 -11.57 15.65 13.52
C GLY A 35 -10.52 15.18 12.49
N ALA A 36 -10.99 14.60 11.37
CA ALA A 36 -10.17 14.29 10.19
C ALA A 36 -9.93 15.54 9.30
N GLY A 37 -10.78 16.57 9.41
CA GLY A 37 -10.74 17.82 8.67
C GLY A 37 -9.88 18.91 9.30
N GLY A 38 -9.44 18.73 10.55
CA GLY A 38 -8.44 19.58 11.21
C GLY A 38 -7.01 19.36 10.67
N TYR A 39 -6.75 18.19 10.08
CA TYR A 39 -5.56 17.98 9.27
C TYR A 39 -5.94 18.20 7.81
N THR A 40 -5.83 19.45 7.35
CA THR A 40 -5.60 19.67 5.93
C THR A 40 -4.26 19.01 5.63
N PRO A 41 -4.18 17.99 4.74
CA PRO A 41 -2.90 17.69 4.12
C PRO A 41 -2.33 19.03 3.62
N PRO A 42 -1.01 19.26 3.66
CA PRO A 42 -0.46 20.33 2.87
C PRO A 42 -1.09 20.19 1.49
N LYS A 43 -1.80 21.22 1.04
CA LYS A 43 -2.29 21.19 -0.34
C LYS A 43 -1.06 20.86 -1.19
N ASN A 44 -1.25 20.05 -2.21
CA ASN A 44 -0.25 19.90 -3.28
C ASN A 44 0.07 21.26 -3.96
N ASP A 45 -0.50 22.37 -3.49
CA ASP A 45 -0.08 23.76 -3.71
C ASP A 45 1.37 24.04 -3.24
N ASN A 46 1.96 23.23 -2.36
CA ASN A 46 3.40 23.25 -2.09
C ASN A 46 4.14 22.58 -3.25
N LYS A 47 4.07 23.20 -4.44
CA LYS A 47 4.86 22.79 -5.61
C LYS A 47 6.33 22.71 -5.20
N VAL A 48 6.85 21.49 -5.08
CA VAL A 48 8.29 21.25 -5.05
C VAL A 48 8.72 21.27 -6.51
N ASP A 49 9.19 22.42 -6.98
CA ASP A 49 9.68 22.48 -8.36
C ASP A 49 10.93 21.58 -8.47
N PRO A 50 11.16 20.98 -9.64
CA PRO A 50 12.43 20.33 -9.92
C PRO A 50 13.60 21.36 -9.82
N PRO A 51 14.86 20.89 -9.73
CA PRO A 51 16.03 21.76 -9.71
C PRO A 51 16.04 22.77 -10.86
N ALA A 52 16.68 23.93 -10.65
CA ALA A 52 16.78 24.98 -11.66
C ALA A 52 17.54 24.49 -12.90
N GLY A 53 16.81 24.27 -14.01
CA GLY A 53 17.37 23.75 -15.27
C GLY A 53 16.50 22.68 -15.94
N ASP A 54 15.57 22.06 -15.19
CA ASP A 54 14.69 21.01 -15.70
C ASP A 54 13.36 21.56 -16.22
N ALA A 55 13.13 21.40 -17.51
CA ALA A 55 11.83 21.61 -18.13
C ALA A 55 10.96 20.35 -17.98
N SER A 56 10.61 19.97 -16.75
CA SER A 56 9.59 18.93 -16.56
C SER A 56 8.29 19.42 -17.21
N GLY A 57 7.85 18.74 -18.27
CA GLY A 57 6.65 19.15 -19.00
C GLY A 57 5.42 19.04 -18.12
N GLU A 58 4.92 20.18 -17.63
CA GLU A 58 3.69 20.21 -16.83
C GLU A 58 2.56 19.47 -17.56
N THR A 59 1.89 18.55 -16.85
CA THR A 59 0.63 17.92 -17.27
C THR A 59 -0.29 19.03 -17.78
N PRO A 60 -0.80 18.92 -19.02
CA PRO A 60 -1.65 19.97 -19.56
C PRO A 60 -2.88 20.14 -18.67
N PRO A 61 -3.43 21.36 -18.54
CA PRO A 61 -4.60 21.57 -17.69
C PRO A 61 -5.82 20.81 -18.21
N ASP A 62 -6.74 20.46 -17.31
CA ASP A 62 -8.01 19.85 -17.71
C ASP A 62 -8.81 20.80 -18.63
N PRO A 63 -9.37 20.30 -19.74
CA PRO A 63 -10.15 21.12 -20.65
C PRO A 63 -11.52 21.45 -20.06
N ILE A 64 -12.06 22.61 -20.47
CA ILE A 64 -13.37 23.11 -20.00
C ILE A 64 -14.53 22.39 -20.71
N ASP A 65 -14.35 21.96 -21.97
CA ASP A 65 -15.36 21.21 -22.72
C ASP A 65 -15.29 19.72 -22.34
N ALA A 66 -16.45 19.14 -22.01
CA ALA A 66 -16.61 17.73 -21.65
C ALA A 66 -16.25 16.75 -22.80
N ARG A 67 -16.08 17.26 -24.02
CA ARG A 67 -15.72 16.48 -25.23
C ARG A 67 -14.25 16.63 -25.61
N GLN A 68 -13.45 17.24 -24.74
CA GLN A 68 -12.04 17.53 -25.02
C GLN A 68 -11.13 16.74 -24.10
N VAL A 69 -9.97 16.37 -24.64
CA VAL A 69 -8.84 15.82 -23.89
C VAL A 69 -7.62 16.64 -24.26
N ASN A 70 -6.92 17.16 -23.26
CA ASN A 70 -5.66 17.84 -23.47
C ASN A 70 -4.52 16.84 -23.27
N VAL A 71 -3.54 16.85 -24.17
CA VAL A 71 -2.50 15.83 -24.25
C VAL A 71 -1.15 16.51 -24.36
N ALA A 72 -0.17 16.08 -23.56
CA ALA A 72 1.23 16.36 -23.81
C ALA A 72 1.98 15.04 -24.00
N VAL A 73 2.93 15.05 -24.94
CA VAL A 73 3.76 13.90 -25.26
C VAL A 73 5.16 14.20 -24.75
N LEU A 74 5.70 13.32 -23.90
CA LEU A 74 7.06 13.44 -23.37
C LEU A 74 7.89 12.28 -23.89
N ALA A 75 9.07 12.59 -24.44
CA ALA A 75 10.05 11.60 -24.85
C ALA A 75 11.48 12.11 -24.66
N THR A 76 12.36 11.25 -24.14
CA THR A 76 13.82 11.48 -24.07
C THR A 76 14.43 11.71 -25.45
N PRO A 77 15.62 12.34 -25.54
CA PRO A 77 16.32 12.53 -26.80
C PRO A 77 16.58 11.21 -27.56
N GLY A 78 16.95 10.14 -26.87
CA GLY A 78 17.19 8.82 -27.46
C GLY A 78 15.95 8.22 -28.13
N MET A 79 14.77 8.46 -27.56
CA MET A 79 13.48 8.08 -28.15
C MET A 79 13.10 8.91 -29.38
N GLN A 80 13.62 10.13 -29.53
CA GLN A 80 13.34 11.01 -30.68
C GLN A 80 14.32 10.80 -31.85
N GLU A 81 15.59 10.57 -31.54
CA GLU A 81 16.70 10.58 -32.50
C GLU A 81 17.73 9.48 -32.19
N ALA A 82 17.60 8.32 -32.83
CA ALA A 82 18.68 7.33 -32.85
C ALA A 82 19.80 7.75 -33.83
N THR A 83 20.55 8.82 -33.54
CA THR A 83 21.78 9.13 -34.29
C THR A 83 23.06 8.92 -33.46
N VAL A 84 24.06 8.33 -34.12
CA VAL A 84 25.38 7.99 -33.53
C VAL A 84 26.11 9.22 -32.96
N ALA A 85 25.80 10.43 -33.43
CA ALA A 85 26.46 11.66 -32.99
C ALA A 85 25.99 12.15 -31.60
N GLN A 86 24.71 11.97 -31.24
CA GLN A 86 24.20 12.28 -29.90
C GLN A 86 24.59 11.22 -28.87
N LYS A 87 24.68 9.94 -29.27
CA LYS A 87 25.20 8.86 -28.41
C LYS A 87 26.62 9.13 -27.89
N ILE A 88 27.43 9.84 -28.68
CA ILE A 88 28.80 10.23 -28.29
C ILE A 88 28.78 11.48 -27.39
N LEU A 89 27.87 12.44 -27.59
CA LEU A 89 27.83 13.67 -26.81
C LEU A 89 27.23 13.46 -25.40
N ASN A 90 26.19 12.62 -25.28
CA ASN A 90 25.52 12.32 -24.00
C ASN A 90 26.29 11.31 -23.14
N ALA A 91 27.23 10.53 -23.72
CA ALA A 91 28.12 9.65 -22.96
C ALA A 91 29.16 10.41 -22.10
N PHE A 92 29.25 11.74 -22.22
CA PHE A 92 30.17 12.60 -21.46
C PHE A 92 29.48 13.54 -20.46
N LEU A 93 28.15 13.47 -20.33
CA LEU A 93 27.40 14.27 -19.35
C LEU A 93 26.91 13.35 -18.21
N PRO A 94 27.14 13.71 -16.93
CA PRO A 94 26.61 12.95 -15.81
C PRO A 94 25.08 13.03 -15.81
N ALA A 95 24.40 11.89 -15.63
CA ALA A 95 22.95 11.84 -15.48
C ALA A 95 22.53 12.58 -14.21
N SER A 96 21.62 13.55 -14.36
CA SER A 96 20.90 14.17 -13.24
C SER A 96 19.79 13.21 -12.80
N ALA A 97 19.61 13.02 -11.50
CA ALA A 97 18.53 12.21 -10.93
C ALA A 97 17.20 12.99 -10.83
N TYR A 98 16.08 12.25 -10.74
CA TYR A 98 14.72 12.54 -10.22
C TYR A 98 13.53 12.69 -11.20
N ALA A 99 12.35 12.26 -10.71
CA ALA A 99 11.05 11.96 -11.36
C ALA A 99 11.13 11.00 -12.55
N ILE A 100 10.02 10.38 -13.02
CA ILE A 100 9.94 10.03 -14.45
C ILE A 100 10.02 11.34 -15.23
N SER A 101 11.26 11.82 -15.40
CA SER A 101 11.63 12.75 -16.43
C SER A 101 11.52 11.98 -17.72
N ALA A 102 10.30 11.93 -18.26
CA ALA A 102 10.01 11.34 -19.56
C ALA A 102 10.63 12.16 -20.71
N GLY A 103 11.54 13.09 -20.42
CA GLY A 103 12.09 14.06 -21.35
C GLY A 103 11.22 15.32 -21.50
N ASP A 104 11.57 16.12 -22.50
CA ASP A 104 10.87 17.37 -22.82
C ASP A 104 9.54 17.11 -23.55
N LYS A 105 8.68 18.14 -23.65
CA LYS A 105 7.51 18.11 -24.53
C LYS A 105 7.94 18.00 -25.99
N VAL A 106 7.47 16.96 -26.69
CA VAL A 106 7.83 16.69 -28.09
C VAL A 106 6.68 16.90 -29.06
N ALA A 107 7.03 17.17 -30.31
CA ALA A 107 6.08 17.13 -31.41
C ALA A 107 5.81 15.67 -31.82
N ALA A 108 4.54 15.28 -31.86
CA ALA A 108 4.08 13.99 -32.36
C ALA A 108 2.83 14.13 -33.25
N ASN A 109 2.54 13.10 -34.03
CA ASN A 109 1.26 12.95 -34.71
C ASN A 109 0.32 12.14 -33.83
N LEU A 110 -0.78 12.75 -33.35
CA LEU A 110 -1.74 12.07 -32.50
C LEU A 110 -2.87 11.42 -33.30
N SER A 111 -3.26 10.22 -32.87
CA SER A 111 -4.47 9.52 -33.34
C SER A 111 -5.15 8.80 -32.19
N VAL A 112 -6.46 8.58 -32.31
CA VAL A 112 -7.20 7.70 -31.41
C VAL A 112 -7.37 6.36 -32.12
N GLN A 113 -6.92 5.29 -31.48
CA GLN A 113 -6.86 3.95 -32.08
C GLN A 113 -7.65 2.97 -31.23
N GLN A 114 -8.32 2.03 -31.91
CA GLN A 114 -8.92 0.86 -31.27
C GLN A 114 -7.97 -0.32 -31.38
N LEU A 115 -7.76 -1.03 -30.28
CA LEU A 115 -6.88 -2.19 -30.20
C LEU A 115 -7.68 -3.49 -30.07
N ASP A 116 -7.17 -4.57 -30.67
CA ASP A 116 -7.63 -5.93 -30.39
C ASP A 116 -7.01 -6.47 -29.09
N TYR A 117 -7.43 -7.67 -28.68
CA TYR A 117 -6.88 -8.30 -27.47
C TYR A 117 -5.37 -8.57 -27.50
N ARG A 118 -4.69 -8.42 -28.65
CA ARG A 118 -3.24 -8.55 -28.79
C ARG A 118 -2.54 -7.19 -28.91
N GLY A 119 -3.28 -6.09 -28.75
CA GLY A 119 -2.76 -4.74 -28.89
C GLY A 119 -2.55 -4.28 -30.34
N ASN A 120 -3.10 -4.98 -31.34
CA ASN A 120 -3.03 -4.56 -32.75
C ASN A 120 -4.15 -3.56 -33.08
N VAL A 121 -3.84 -2.59 -33.94
CA VAL A 121 -4.82 -1.60 -34.39
C VAL A 121 -5.88 -2.24 -35.29
N ILE A 122 -7.15 -2.02 -34.96
CA ILE A 122 -8.31 -2.46 -35.76
C ILE A 122 -8.76 -1.34 -36.70
N SER A 123 -8.83 -1.64 -38.00
CA SER A 123 -9.40 -0.72 -39.00
C SER A 123 -10.93 -0.84 -39.07
N GLY A 124 -11.65 0.28 -39.10
CA GLY A 124 -13.11 0.31 -39.20
C GLY A 124 -13.84 0.03 -37.89
N GLY A 125 -13.19 0.36 -36.78
CA GLY A 125 -13.69 0.19 -35.42
C GLY A 125 -14.82 1.16 -35.02
N VAL A 126 -15.04 1.28 -33.72
CA VAL A 126 -16.06 2.18 -33.13
C VAL A 126 -15.69 3.67 -33.20
N ILE A 127 -14.44 3.96 -33.58
CA ILE A 127 -13.92 5.31 -33.78
C ILE A 127 -13.13 5.38 -35.08
N SER A 128 -13.28 6.50 -35.79
CA SER A 128 -12.59 6.84 -37.02
C SER A 128 -11.98 8.24 -36.92
N SER A 129 -11.07 8.57 -37.84
CA SER A 129 -10.43 9.89 -37.91
C SER A 129 -11.41 11.04 -38.19
N ASN A 130 -12.67 10.74 -38.54
CA ASN A 130 -13.71 11.75 -38.75
C ASN A 130 -14.48 12.08 -37.47
N ASP A 131 -14.36 11.27 -36.41
CA ASP A 131 -15.13 11.42 -35.17
C ASP A 131 -14.44 12.34 -34.14
N TYR A 132 -13.22 12.79 -34.45
CA TYR A 132 -12.46 13.70 -33.61
C TYR A 132 -11.55 14.59 -34.47
N SER A 133 -11.11 15.70 -33.88
CA SER A 133 -10.09 16.58 -34.44
C SER A 133 -8.98 16.81 -33.43
N VAL A 134 -7.75 16.96 -33.93
CA VAL A 134 -6.57 17.24 -33.10
C VAL A 134 -6.05 18.62 -33.46
N ASN A 135 -5.93 19.50 -32.47
CA ASN A 135 -5.33 20.82 -32.62
C ASN A 135 -4.10 20.93 -31.74
N ARG A 136 -2.99 21.42 -32.28
CA ARG A 136 -1.77 21.67 -31.52
C ARG A 136 -1.77 23.10 -30.99
N SER A 137 -1.51 23.25 -29.70
CA SER A 137 -1.39 24.52 -28.99
C SER A 137 0.03 25.09 -29.10
N SER A 138 0.17 26.38 -28.81
CA SER A 138 1.46 27.10 -28.87
C SER A 138 2.46 26.67 -27.80
N ASP A 139 1.99 26.08 -26.71
CA ASP A 139 2.79 25.53 -25.61
C ASP A 139 3.29 24.10 -25.88
N GLY A 140 3.06 23.57 -27.09
CA GLY A 140 3.45 22.23 -27.49
C GLY A 140 2.45 21.12 -27.09
N SER A 141 1.41 21.44 -26.33
CA SER A 141 0.32 20.50 -26.03
C SER A 141 -0.64 20.33 -27.21
N TYR A 142 -1.52 19.33 -27.11
CA TYR A 142 -2.54 19.02 -28.09
C TYR A 142 -3.91 18.99 -27.43
N THR A 143 -4.95 19.40 -28.14
CA THR A 143 -6.34 19.22 -27.74
C THR A 143 -7.03 18.31 -28.75
N ILE A 144 -7.49 17.15 -28.28
CA ILE A 144 -8.35 16.25 -29.03
C ILE A 144 -9.80 16.64 -28.73
N THR A 145 -10.57 16.99 -29.75
CA THR A 145 -12.01 17.32 -29.62
C THR A 145 -12.83 16.25 -30.32
N PHE A 146 -13.68 15.56 -29.59
CA PHE A 146 -14.60 14.56 -30.12
C PHE A 146 -15.89 15.23 -30.63
N ASP A 147 -16.47 14.68 -31.70
CA ASP A 147 -17.75 15.16 -32.24
C ASP A 147 -18.89 14.93 -31.24
N GLY A 148 -18.83 13.79 -30.54
CA GLY A 148 -19.73 13.38 -29.45
C GLY A 148 -19.09 13.44 -28.07
N SER A 149 -19.66 12.68 -27.11
CA SER A 149 -19.00 12.42 -25.83
C SER A 149 -17.73 11.58 -26.03
N ILE A 150 -16.76 11.75 -25.14
CA ILE A 150 -15.56 10.91 -25.12
C ILE A 150 -16.00 9.44 -24.95
N PRO A 151 -15.61 8.53 -25.86
CA PRO A 151 -15.96 7.12 -25.74
C PRO A 151 -15.42 6.50 -24.45
N GLN A 152 -16.25 5.71 -23.76
CA GLN A 152 -15.87 5.02 -22.52
C GLN A 152 -15.58 3.55 -22.80
N ARG A 153 -14.38 3.26 -23.33
CA ARG A 153 -13.95 1.90 -23.63
C ARG A 153 -12.47 1.69 -23.35
N ILE A 154 -12.15 0.54 -22.78
CA ILE A 154 -10.78 0.17 -22.40
C ILE A 154 -9.91 -0.23 -23.61
N ASP A 155 -10.55 -0.57 -24.73
CA ASP A 155 -9.88 -0.93 -25.99
C ASP A 155 -9.49 0.29 -26.86
N LEU A 156 -9.71 1.51 -26.36
CA LEU A 156 -9.36 2.75 -27.03
C LEU A 156 -8.15 3.41 -26.37
N VAL A 157 -7.19 3.81 -27.21
CA VAL A 157 -5.95 4.47 -26.79
C VAL A 157 -5.73 5.75 -27.59
N ILE A 158 -5.00 6.69 -27.00
CA ILE A 158 -4.41 7.81 -27.72
C ILE A 158 -2.98 7.42 -28.07
N ALA A 159 -2.66 7.36 -29.36
CA ALA A 159 -1.36 7.02 -29.89
C ALA A 159 -0.64 8.26 -30.40
N ALA A 160 0.63 8.42 -30.04
CA ALA A 160 1.53 9.46 -30.49
C ALA A 160 2.66 8.85 -31.32
N GLU A 161 2.70 9.15 -32.61
CA GLU A 161 3.82 8.79 -33.48
C GLU A 161 4.91 9.86 -33.40
N LEU A 162 6.10 9.44 -32.95
CA LEU A 162 7.29 10.27 -32.78
C LEU A 162 8.00 10.49 -34.13
N SER A 163 8.96 11.41 -34.16
CA SER A 163 9.71 11.79 -35.38
C SER A 163 10.46 10.63 -36.05
N ASN A 164 10.84 9.61 -35.29
CA ASN A 164 11.51 8.40 -35.78
C ASN A 164 10.54 7.28 -36.22
N GLY A 165 9.22 7.50 -36.12
CA GLY A 165 8.17 6.53 -36.45
C GLY A 165 7.79 5.58 -35.32
N SER A 166 8.43 5.68 -34.15
CA SER A 166 8.01 4.94 -32.96
C SER A 166 6.66 5.46 -32.46
N VAL A 167 5.84 4.57 -31.91
CA VAL A 167 4.52 4.92 -31.39
C VAL A 167 4.48 4.66 -29.89
N ILE A 168 4.09 5.67 -29.13
CA ILE A 168 3.80 5.56 -27.70
C ILE A 168 2.32 5.84 -27.45
N ARG A 169 1.71 5.07 -26.54
CA ARG A 169 0.27 5.09 -26.29
C ARG A 169 -0.05 5.39 -24.83
N THR A 170 -1.27 5.85 -24.62
CA THR A 170 -1.91 5.91 -23.30
C THR A 170 -3.38 5.54 -23.44
N GLY A 171 -3.99 5.03 -22.36
CA GLY A 171 -5.42 4.76 -22.33
C GLY A 171 -6.26 6.02 -22.59
N LEU A 172 -7.34 5.89 -23.36
CA LEU A 172 -8.29 6.99 -23.53
C LEU A 172 -9.01 7.27 -22.19
N PRO A 173 -8.95 8.50 -21.63
CA PRO A 173 -9.68 8.81 -20.41
C PRO A 173 -11.18 8.79 -20.65
N ASN A 174 -11.96 8.48 -19.60
CA ASN A 174 -13.42 8.45 -19.65
C ASN A 174 -14.09 9.81 -19.36
N ALA A 175 -13.30 10.87 -19.24
CA ALA A 175 -13.71 12.23 -18.90
C ALA A 175 -12.78 13.27 -19.53
N ASN A 176 -13.20 14.54 -19.50
CA ASN A 176 -12.40 15.66 -19.97
C ASN A 176 -11.22 15.89 -19.02
N LYS A 177 -10.02 15.49 -19.46
CA LYS A 177 -8.82 15.51 -18.62
C LYS A 177 -7.59 15.93 -19.41
N GLY A 178 -6.63 16.55 -18.73
CA GLY A 178 -5.25 16.66 -19.16
C GLY A 178 -4.49 15.37 -18.88
N ILE A 179 -3.83 14.82 -19.89
CA ILE A 179 -3.08 13.56 -19.78
C ILE A 179 -1.68 13.68 -20.38
N LEU A 180 -0.79 12.79 -19.92
CA LEU A 180 0.55 12.59 -20.45
C LEU A 180 0.61 11.29 -21.26
N ILE A 181 1.40 11.31 -22.33
CA ILE A 181 1.83 10.12 -23.07
C ILE A 181 3.33 9.99 -22.90
N THR A 182 3.77 8.87 -22.33
CA THR A 182 5.18 8.58 -22.00
C THR A 182 5.51 7.12 -22.28
N ALA A 183 6.79 6.73 -22.14
CA ALA A 183 7.18 5.32 -22.19
C ALA A 183 6.50 4.48 -21.10
N ALA A 184 6.20 5.06 -19.93
CA ALA A 184 5.52 4.37 -18.84
C ALA A 184 4.05 4.06 -19.16
N SER A 185 3.33 4.97 -19.83
CA SER A 185 1.96 4.66 -20.29
C SER A 185 1.97 3.64 -21.42
N GLU A 186 2.97 3.69 -22.31
CA GLU A 186 3.12 2.68 -23.37
C GLU A 186 3.40 1.29 -22.79
N TYR A 187 4.28 1.21 -21.77
CA TYR A 187 4.54 -0.03 -21.03
C TYR A 187 3.23 -0.63 -20.49
N ALA A 188 2.47 0.15 -19.72
CA ALA A 188 1.21 -0.30 -19.13
C ALA A 188 0.16 -0.71 -20.17
N VAL A 189 0.08 0.00 -21.31
CA VAL A 189 -0.80 -0.39 -22.43
C VAL A 189 -0.35 -1.71 -23.04
N ARG A 190 0.93 -1.83 -23.40
CA ARG A 190 1.47 -3.03 -24.02
C ARG A 190 1.29 -4.25 -23.12
N ASP A 191 1.57 -4.09 -21.84
CA ASP A 191 1.49 -5.16 -20.86
C ASP A 191 0.04 -5.62 -20.65
N PHE A 192 -0.90 -4.68 -20.46
CA PHE A 192 -2.33 -4.97 -20.33
C PHE A 192 -2.85 -5.84 -21.47
N PHE A 193 -2.63 -5.44 -22.73
CA PHE A 193 -3.11 -6.22 -23.87
C PHE A 193 -2.34 -7.55 -24.02
N SER A 194 -1.06 -7.61 -23.67
CA SER A 194 -0.30 -8.86 -23.71
C SER A 194 -0.80 -9.90 -22.69
N SER A 195 -1.38 -9.45 -21.58
CA SER A 195 -1.94 -10.30 -20.52
C SER A 195 -3.27 -10.98 -20.90
N LEU A 196 -3.92 -10.53 -21.96
CA LEU A 196 -5.24 -11.02 -22.38
C LEU A 196 -5.13 -12.31 -23.19
N SER A 197 -6.01 -13.26 -22.89
CA SER A 197 -6.01 -14.58 -23.53
C SER A 197 -6.84 -14.63 -24.81
N SER A 198 -7.85 -13.78 -24.95
CA SER A 198 -8.80 -13.82 -26.06
C SER A 198 -9.57 -12.52 -26.28
N GLN A 199 -10.15 -12.34 -27.48
CA GLN A 199 -11.07 -11.24 -27.76
C GLN A 199 -12.33 -11.29 -26.88
N ALA A 200 -12.81 -12.49 -26.53
CA ALA A 200 -13.97 -12.63 -25.65
C ALA A 200 -13.72 -12.09 -24.24
N GLU A 201 -12.47 -12.20 -23.74
CA GLU A 201 -12.07 -11.61 -22.46
C GLU A 201 -12.11 -10.08 -22.52
N LEU A 202 -11.54 -9.47 -23.58
CA LEU A 202 -11.60 -8.03 -23.80
C LEU A 202 -13.05 -7.54 -23.97
N ASP A 203 -13.86 -8.26 -24.76
CA ASP A 203 -15.27 -7.93 -24.98
C ASP A 203 -16.07 -7.99 -23.67
N GLY A 204 -15.76 -8.93 -22.79
CA GLY A 204 -16.34 -9.02 -21.45
C GLY A 204 -15.95 -7.90 -20.49
N MET A 205 -14.93 -7.08 -20.82
CA MET A 205 -14.52 -5.90 -20.06
C MET A 205 -15.26 -4.62 -20.46
N MET A 206 -15.88 -4.63 -21.64
CA MET A 206 -16.55 -3.46 -22.20
C MET A 206 -18.01 -3.33 -21.72
N PRO A 207 -18.60 -2.13 -21.76
CA PRO A 207 -20.01 -1.93 -21.42
C PRO A 207 -20.93 -2.79 -22.30
N CYS A 208 -21.94 -3.44 -21.71
CA CYS A 208 -22.92 -4.22 -22.47
C CYS A 208 -23.84 -3.30 -23.29
N ASN A 209 -24.18 -3.75 -24.50
CA ASN A 209 -25.10 -3.04 -25.40
C ASN A 209 -26.54 -2.92 -24.85
N ASP A 210 -26.93 -3.77 -23.91
CA ASP A 210 -28.32 -3.95 -23.49
C ASP A 210 -28.72 -3.12 -22.25
N GLY A 211 -27.82 -2.27 -21.73
CA GLY A 211 -28.14 -1.31 -20.67
C GLY A 211 -28.55 -1.93 -19.31
N GLY A 212 -28.28 -3.22 -19.09
CA GLY A 212 -28.49 -3.86 -17.78
C GLY A 212 -27.50 -3.34 -16.74
N ASP A 213 -28.01 -2.99 -15.55
CA ASP A 213 -27.26 -2.30 -14.49
C ASP A 213 -25.97 -3.02 -14.06
N SER A 214 -25.97 -4.36 -13.99
CA SER A 214 -24.83 -5.15 -13.49
C SER A 214 -23.62 -5.17 -14.42
N CYS A 215 -23.81 -5.01 -15.73
CA CYS A 215 -22.71 -4.92 -16.68
C CYS A 215 -22.12 -3.49 -16.73
N GLY A 216 -22.96 -2.48 -16.49
CA GLY A 216 -22.53 -1.08 -16.41
C GLY A 216 -21.60 -0.82 -15.23
N SER A 217 -21.90 -1.37 -14.04
CA SER A 217 -21.08 -1.16 -12.85
C SER A 217 -19.69 -1.80 -12.97
N GLN A 218 -19.59 -3.01 -13.52
CA GLN A 218 -18.30 -3.66 -13.77
C GLN A 218 -17.45 -2.90 -14.79
N ALA A 219 -18.04 -2.50 -15.92
CA ALA A 219 -17.31 -1.73 -16.92
C ALA A 219 -16.82 -0.38 -16.37
N ALA A 220 -17.62 0.29 -15.54
CA ALA A 220 -17.21 1.53 -14.87
C ALA A 220 -16.04 1.34 -13.91
N ALA A 221 -16.09 0.31 -13.05
CA ALA A 221 -15.00 -0.01 -12.12
C ALA A 221 -13.69 -0.31 -12.86
N ARG A 222 -13.77 -1.07 -13.95
CA ARG A 222 -12.62 -1.37 -14.82
C ARG A 222 -12.04 -0.13 -15.48
N MET A 223 -12.90 0.75 -16.01
CA MET A 223 -12.46 2.02 -16.59
C MET A 223 -11.81 2.96 -15.57
N LEU A 224 -12.29 2.94 -14.32
CA LEU A 224 -11.67 3.73 -13.26
C LEU A 224 -10.29 3.19 -12.88
N ASN A 225 -10.16 1.87 -12.70
CA ASN A 225 -8.87 1.23 -12.44
C ASN A 225 -7.90 1.42 -13.60
N TRP A 226 -8.38 1.38 -14.85
CA TRP A 226 -7.60 1.71 -16.04
C TRP A 226 -7.08 3.16 -16.01
N ALA A 227 -7.95 4.12 -15.71
CA ALA A 227 -7.54 5.51 -15.58
C ALA A 227 -6.56 5.72 -14.41
N ALA A 228 -6.75 5.01 -13.28
CA ALA A 228 -5.87 5.06 -12.12
C ALA A 228 -4.48 4.50 -12.45
N LEU A 229 -4.39 3.37 -13.16
CA LEU A 229 -3.14 2.81 -13.67
C LEU A 229 -2.41 3.83 -14.55
N MET A 230 -3.10 4.40 -15.55
CA MET A 230 -2.49 5.36 -16.49
C MET A 230 -1.95 6.63 -15.79
N ASN A 231 -2.55 7.05 -14.67
CA ASN A 231 -2.00 8.15 -13.87
C ASN A 231 -0.86 7.67 -12.97
N GLY A 232 -1.05 6.56 -12.25
CA GLY A 232 -0.09 6.07 -11.26
C GLY A 232 1.28 5.74 -11.86
N VAL A 233 1.34 5.21 -13.08
CA VAL A 233 2.64 4.94 -13.76
C VAL A 233 3.42 6.22 -14.09
N GLN A 234 2.77 7.39 -14.10
CA GLN A 234 3.44 8.68 -14.31
C GLN A 234 4.01 9.26 -13.00
N ASP A 235 3.51 8.80 -11.85
CA ASP A 235 3.85 9.34 -10.54
C ASP A 235 5.07 8.65 -9.91
N PHE A 236 5.64 7.63 -10.56
CA PHE A 236 6.88 6.99 -10.13
C PHE A 236 8.07 7.93 -10.30
N GLU A 237 9.02 7.87 -9.36
CA GLU A 237 10.26 8.63 -9.45
C GLU A 237 11.40 7.77 -9.97
N VAL A 238 11.41 7.62 -11.30
CA VAL A 238 12.37 6.81 -12.05
C VAL A 238 12.95 7.62 -13.20
N THR A 239 14.23 7.96 -13.15
CA THR A 239 14.88 8.71 -14.24
C THR A 239 15.16 7.80 -15.44
N LEU A 240 14.56 8.12 -16.59
CA LEU A 240 14.77 7.37 -17.82
C LEU A 240 16.14 7.71 -18.44
N PRO A 241 16.86 6.74 -19.03
CA PRO A 241 18.13 7.03 -19.69
C PRO A 241 17.94 7.92 -20.94
N ASP A 242 18.64 9.06 -21.01
CA ASP A 242 18.53 10.02 -22.11
C ASP A 242 18.87 9.45 -23.49
N ASN A 243 19.72 8.42 -23.53
CA ASN A 243 20.23 7.81 -24.76
C ASN A 243 19.53 6.51 -25.15
N ALA A 244 18.61 6.00 -24.32
CA ALA A 244 17.85 4.80 -24.59
C ALA A 244 16.79 5.07 -25.67
N ASP A 245 16.62 4.12 -26.59
CA ASP A 245 15.44 4.10 -27.45
C ASP A 245 14.20 3.64 -26.67
N LEU A 246 13.05 3.57 -27.35
CA LEU A 246 11.77 3.22 -26.69
C LEU A 246 11.80 1.80 -26.11
N GLU A 247 12.39 0.82 -26.80
CA GLU A 247 12.44 -0.56 -26.31
C GLU A 247 13.44 -0.70 -25.16
N GLU A 248 14.60 -0.05 -25.25
CA GLU A 248 15.57 0.04 -24.14
C GLU A 248 14.96 0.72 -22.91
N THR A 249 14.16 1.77 -23.11
CA THR A 249 13.46 2.49 -22.04
C THR A 249 12.38 1.63 -21.38
N MET A 250 11.58 0.90 -22.18
CA MET A 250 10.57 -0.01 -21.63
C MET A 250 11.20 -1.20 -20.90
N ALA A 251 12.34 -1.71 -21.39
CA ALA A 251 13.09 -2.74 -20.67
C ALA A 251 13.60 -2.21 -19.33
N PHE A 252 14.16 -1.00 -19.30
CA PHE A 252 14.59 -0.36 -18.05
C PHE A 252 13.44 -0.16 -17.04
N LEU A 253 12.23 0.18 -17.51
CA LEU A 253 11.06 0.27 -16.66
C LEU A 253 10.61 -1.10 -16.14
N GLY A 254 10.64 -2.15 -16.98
CA GLY A 254 10.33 -3.52 -16.57
C GLY A 254 11.37 -4.12 -15.62
N ASP A 255 12.64 -3.70 -15.72
CA ASP A 255 13.69 -4.08 -14.77
C ASP A 255 13.52 -3.41 -13.39
N ASN A 256 12.63 -2.41 -13.26
CA ASN A 256 12.24 -1.87 -11.97
C ASN A 256 11.08 -2.68 -11.38
N GLU A 257 11.44 -3.60 -10.48
CA GLU A 257 10.52 -4.58 -9.90
C GLU A 257 9.25 -3.98 -9.24
N LEU A 258 9.33 -2.79 -8.63
CA LEU A 258 8.15 -2.17 -8.01
C LEU A 258 7.25 -1.46 -9.02
N PHE A 259 7.84 -0.91 -10.09
CA PHE A 259 7.06 -0.37 -11.20
C PHE A 259 6.32 -1.50 -11.92
N ASP A 260 7.03 -2.59 -12.22
CA ASP A 260 6.46 -3.75 -12.89
C ASP A 260 5.34 -4.40 -12.05
N ASP A 261 5.61 -4.70 -10.77
CA ASP A 261 4.60 -5.25 -9.85
C ASP A 261 3.38 -4.34 -9.69
N PHE A 262 3.56 -3.02 -9.69
CA PHE A 262 2.44 -2.08 -9.65
C PHE A 262 1.55 -2.20 -10.90
N VAL A 263 2.15 -2.31 -12.09
CA VAL A 263 1.43 -2.49 -13.36
C VAL A 263 0.70 -3.83 -13.37
N ASP A 264 1.40 -4.92 -13.03
CA ASP A 264 0.86 -6.28 -12.97
C ASP A 264 -0.34 -6.41 -12.02
N GLN A 265 -0.20 -5.91 -10.79
CA GLN A 265 -1.27 -5.97 -9.81
C GLN A 265 -2.50 -5.13 -10.24
N PHE A 266 -2.28 -4.00 -10.91
CA PHE A 266 -3.38 -3.21 -11.48
C PHE A 266 -4.08 -3.93 -12.62
N ILE A 267 -3.34 -4.57 -13.52
CA ILE A 267 -3.88 -5.35 -14.63
C ILE A 267 -4.71 -6.51 -14.09
N ALA A 268 -4.20 -7.26 -13.11
CA ALA A 268 -4.96 -8.32 -12.44
C ALA A 268 -6.26 -7.78 -11.81
N THR A 269 -6.20 -6.59 -11.22
CA THR A 269 -7.35 -5.91 -10.61
C THR A 269 -8.40 -5.46 -11.62
N ILE A 270 -8.00 -4.96 -12.80
CA ILE A 270 -8.91 -4.62 -13.91
C ILE A 270 -9.62 -5.87 -14.43
N ARG A 271 -8.92 -7.01 -14.46
CA ARG A 271 -9.47 -8.27 -14.95
C ARG A 271 -10.43 -8.92 -13.95
N GLU A 272 -10.23 -8.69 -12.66
CA GLU A 272 -11.04 -9.24 -11.58
C GLU A 272 -12.49 -8.69 -11.58
N THR A 273 -13.45 -9.55 -11.26
CA THR A 273 -14.84 -9.15 -11.01
C THR A 273 -14.95 -8.47 -9.64
N LYS A 274 -15.66 -7.35 -9.56
CA LYS A 274 -15.87 -6.61 -8.30
C LYS A 274 -17.28 -6.83 -7.78
N ILE A 275 -17.49 -6.68 -6.47
CA ILE A 275 -18.84 -6.72 -5.89
C ILE A 275 -19.63 -5.50 -6.39
N ASP A 276 -20.84 -5.75 -6.89
CA ASP A 276 -21.76 -4.68 -7.27
C ASP A 276 -22.30 -3.98 -6.01
N GLY A 277 -21.76 -2.79 -5.76
CA GLY A 277 -21.82 -2.14 -4.45
C GLY A 277 -23.03 -1.26 -4.18
N ALA A 278 -23.82 -0.92 -5.21
CA ALA A 278 -24.98 -0.06 -5.04
C ALA A 278 -26.00 -0.25 -6.17
N THR A 279 -27.28 -0.16 -5.83
CA THR A 279 -28.33 0.19 -6.80
C THR A 279 -28.49 1.71 -6.84
N SER A 280 -29.28 2.24 -7.78
CA SER A 280 -29.62 3.67 -7.79
C SER A 280 -30.26 4.20 -6.49
N THR A 281 -30.67 3.31 -5.57
CA THR A 281 -31.38 3.65 -4.33
C THR A 281 -30.79 3.07 -3.03
N SER A 282 -29.77 2.20 -3.08
CA SER A 282 -29.25 1.53 -1.87
C SER A 282 -27.80 1.09 -2.01
N ILE A 283 -27.08 1.02 -0.88
CA ILE A 283 -25.75 0.38 -0.77
C ILE A 283 -25.94 -1.12 -0.56
N ALA A 284 -25.04 -1.94 -1.10
CA ALA A 284 -25.00 -3.36 -0.84
C ALA A 284 -24.68 -3.65 0.65
N PRO A 285 -25.43 -4.54 1.34
CA PRO A 285 -25.19 -4.89 2.74
C PRO A 285 -23.72 -5.18 3.09
N VAL A 286 -23.03 -5.92 2.21
CA VAL A 286 -21.61 -6.27 2.40
C VAL A 286 -20.70 -5.04 2.54
N LEU A 287 -21.02 -3.93 1.86
CA LEU A 287 -20.26 -2.69 1.99
C LEU A 287 -20.72 -1.88 3.20
N GLU A 288 -22.04 -1.80 3.43
CA GLU A 288 -22.61 -1.06 4.57
C GLU A 288 -22.10 -1.59 5.91
N ASN A 289 -22.03 -2.91 6.07
CA ASN A 289 -21.58 -3.54 7.31
C ASN A 289 -20.10 -3.33 7.60
N ARG A 290 -19.31 -2.97 6.57
CA ARG A 290 -17.88 -2.62 6.67
C ARG A 290 -17.68 -1.11 6.77
N ALA A 291 -18.69 -0.28 6.49
CA ALA A 291 -18.57 1.17 6.55
C ALA A 291 -18.34 1.68 7.98
N GLY A 292 -17.51 2.72 8.11
CA GLY A 292 -17.25 3.41 9.36
C GLY A 292 -15.78 3.72 9.61
N LEU A 293 -15.51 4.14 10.84
CA LEU A 293 -14.18 4.50 11.31
C LEU A 293 -13.48 3.30 11.95
N TYR A 294 -12.16 3.28 11.78
CA TYR A 294 -11.27 2.27 12.30
C TYR A 294 -10.11 2.95 13.05
N ASN A 295 -9.70 2.38 14.18
CA ASN A 295 -8.41 2.70 14.78
C ASN A 295 -7.32 1.89 14.07
N SER A 296 -6.13 2.47 13.90
CA SER A 296 -5.05 1.86 13.12
C SER A 296 -3.81 1.59 13.98
N VAL A 297 -3.11 0.51 13.69
CA VAL A 297 -1.71 0.29 14.11
C VAL A 297 -0.85 0.11 12.87
N LEU A 298 0.35 0.68 12.89
CA LEU A 298 1.32 0.61 11.80
C LEU A 298 2.69 0.35 12.39
N PHE A 299 3.35 -0.68 11.90
CA PHE A 299 4.79 -0.87 12.08
C PHE A 299 5.40 -1.02 10.70
N ALA A 300 6.48 -0.30 10.43
CA ALA A 300 7.28 -0.51 9.24
C ALA A 300 8.75 -0.47 9.57
N ALA A 301 9.53 -1.30 8.89
CA ALA A 301 10.96 -1.32 8.97
C ALA A 301 11.56 -0.92 7.62
N GLY A 302 12.74 -0.33 7.63
CA GLY A 302 13.43 0.11 6.43
C GLY A 302 14.90 -0.29 6.41
N LEU A 303 15.34 -0.70 5.23
CA LEU A 303 16.75 -0.90 4.87
C LEU A 303 17.04 0.03 3.69
N ASN A 304 17.44 1.26 4.01
CA ASN A 304 17.50 2.37 3.08
C ASN A 304 18.95 2.68 2.68
N GLN A 305 19.11 3.23 1.49
CA GLN A 305 20.38 3.78 1.04
C GLN A 305 20.44 5.25 1.43
N GLY A 306 21.30 5.60 2.39
CA GLY A 306 21.58 6.99 2.74
C GLY A 306 22.60 7.62 1.78
N LEU A 307 22.43 8.92 1.55
CA LEU A 307 23.27 9.77 0.68
C LEU A 307 23.65 9.09 -0.66
N PRO A 308 22.67 8.59 -1.45
CA PRO A 308 22.95 7.79 -2.65
C PRO A 308 23.79 8.53 -3.69
N ASN A 309 23.72 9.87 -3.72
CA ASN A 309 24.47 10.73 -4.65
C ASN A 309 25.72 11.37 -4.03
N GLY A 310 26.06 10.98 -2.80
CA GLY A 310 27.19 11.51 -2.02
C GLY A 310 28.19 10.42 -1.64
N SER A 311 28.57 10.37 -0.36
CA SER A 311 29.25 9.21 0.22
C SER A 311 28.17 8.26 0.73
N PRO A 312 27.93 7.12 0.07
CA PRO A 312 26.82 6.23 0.40
C PRO A 312 26.92 5.74 1.85
N THR A 313 25.77 5.65 2.52
CA THR A 313 25.61 5.09 3.86
C THR A 313 24.45 4.11 3.88
N VAL A 314 24.40 3.22 4.87
CA VAL A 314 23.24 2.33 5.06
C VAL A 314 22.41 2.84 6.22
N VAL A 315 21.11 2.97 6.04
CA VAL A 315 20.20 3.46 7.08
C VAL A 315 19.18 2.39 7.41
N PHE A 316 19.23 1.89 8.64
CA PHE A 316 18.16 1.09 9.23
C PHE A 316 17.13 2.02 9.84
N SER A 317 15.84 1.72 9.68
CA SER A 317 14.80 2.56 10.29
C SER A 317 13.59 1.75 10.73
N ASN A 318 12.89 2.26 11.74
CA ASN A 318 11.60 1.81 12.20
C ASN A 318 10.61 2.98 12.10
N ARG A 319 9.37 2.71 11.70
CA ARG A 319 8.25 3.66 11.75
C ARG A 319 7.12 3.04 12.55
N ILE A 320 6.57 3.80 13.49
CA ILE A 320 5.50 3.36 14.36
C ILE A 320 4.38 4.38 14.38
N ALA A 321 3.12 3.91 14.31
CA ALA A 321 1.96 4.76 14.52
C ALA A 321 2.01 5.46 15.88
N THR A 322 1.88 6.79 15.87
CA THR A 322 1.89 7.62 17.07
C THR A 322 0.73 8.62 17.03
N ILE A 323 0.49 9.31 18.14
CA ILE A 323 -0.50 10.41 18.18
C ILE A 323 0.26 11.71 17.95
N LYS A 324 -0.17 12.48 16.95
CA LYS A 324 0.33 13.84 16.72
C LYS A 324 -0.50 14.84 17.51
N THR A 325 0.17 15.74 18.22
CA THR A 325 -0.45 16.83 18.99
C THR A 325 -0.20 18.16 18.29
N ASN A 326 -1.24 18.76 17.71
CA ASN A 326 -1.14 20.06 17.06
C ASN A 326 -1.59 21.15 18.04
N THR A 327 -0.64 21.95 18.54
CA THR A 327 -0.95 23.06 19.45
C THR A 327 -0.89 24.39 18.70
N SER A 328 -2.05 25.00 18.47
CA SER A 328 -2.16 26.40 18.06
C SER A 328 -2.37 27.29 19.29
N ALA A 329 -2.11 28.59 19.18
CA ALA A 329 -2.04 29.55 20.31
C ALA A 329 -3.23 29.53 21.31
N GLU A 330 -4.39 28.94 20.95
CA GLU A 330 -5.57 28.83 21.81
C GLU A 330 -6.20 27.41 21.85
N VAL A 331 -5.76 26.44 21.03
CA VAL A 331 -6.42 25.14 20.83
C VAL A 331 -5.39 24.03 20.55
N THR A 332 -5.45 22.94 21.31
CA THR A 332 -4.67 21.71 21.09
C THR A 332 -5.55 20.62 20.48
N THR A 333 -5.27 20.22 19.25
CA THR A 333 -5.96 19.12 18.57
C THR A 333 -5.06 17.89 18.50
N TYR A 334 -5.67 16.71 18.37
CA TYR A 334 -4.96 15.43 18.32
C TYR A 334 -5.27 14.74 16.99
N SER A 335 -4.24 14.30 16.28
CA SER A 335 -4.38 13.42 15.12
C SER A 335 -4.06 12.00 15.58
N TYR A 336 -5.09 11.14 15.55
CA TYR A 336 -4.97 9.74 15.93
C TYR A 336 -4.75 8.86 14.70
N PRO A 337 -4.04 7.73 14.83
CA PRO A 337 -3.97 6.70 13.80
C PRO A 337 -5.37 6.11 13.49
N ILE A 338 -5.94 6.49 12.36
CA ILE A 338 -7.28 6.07 11.95
C ILE A 338 -7.35 5.73 10.46
N ALA A 339 -8.37 4.96 10.10
CA ALA A 339 -8.82 4.79 8.73
C ALA A 339 -10.35 4.92 8.69
N SER A 340 -10.90 5.39 7.57
CA SER A 340 -12.33 5.48 7.34
C SER A 340 -12.67 4.77 6.04
N PHE A 341 -13.67 3.90 6.09
CA PHE A 341 -14.26 3.32 4.89
C PHE A 341 -15.67 3.88 4.68
N THR A 342 -15.88 4.53 3.54
CA THR A 342 -17.16 5.10 3.15
C THR A 342 -17.67 4.41 1.88
N ALA A 343 -18.86 3.81 1.97
CA ALA A 343 -19.61 3.33 0.82
C ALA A 343 -20.59 4.42 0.34
N THR A 344 -20.74 4.62 -0.97
CA THR A 344 -21.54 5.74 -1.53
C THR A 344 -22.60 5.26 -2.54
N VAL A 345 -23.77 5.94 -2.57
CA VAL A 345 -24.93 5.61 -3.45
C VAL A 345 -24.91 6.41 -4.77
N LEU A 346 -23.92 7.30 -4.98
CA LEU A 346 -24.02 8.35 -5.99
C LEU A 346 -23.72 7.89 -7.43
N GLY A 347 -24.54 7.00 -8.00
CA GLY A 347 -24.68 6.75 -9.45
C GLY A 347 -23.42 6.40 -10.27
N ILE A 348 -22.25 6.41 -9.65
CA ILE A 348 -20.90 6.17 -10.14
C ILE A 348 -20.17 5.67 -8.90
N ILE A 349 -20.00 4.35 -8.80
CA ILE A 349 -19.53 3.64 -7.62
C ILE A 349 -18.10 4.09 -7.29
N ASN A 350 -17.94 4.83 -6.20
CA ASN A 350 -16.64 5.10 -5.60
C ASN A 350 -16.77 4.85 -4.10
N ASN A 351 -16.43 3.64 -3.64
CA ASN A 351 -16.12 3.45 -2.23
C ASN A 351 -14.75 4.05 -1.97
N ILE A 352 -14.55 4.64 -0.81
CA ILE A 352 -13.31 5.36 -0.52
C ILE A 352 -12.78 4.86 0.82
N ILE A 353 -11.49 4.51 0.82
CA ILE A 353 -10.72 4.34 2.04
C ILE A 353 -9.86 5.58 2.22
N VAL A 354 -10.01 6.23 3.37
CA VAL A 354 -9.17 7.37 3.78
C VAL A 354 -8.35 6.94 4.97
N GLU A 355 -7.04 6.99 4.84
CA GLU A 355 -6.10 6.66 5.92
C GLU A 355 -5.47 7.94 6.45
N GLN A 356 -5.37 8.04 7.77
CA GLN A 356 -4.62 9.10 8.46
C GLN A 356 -3.89 8.44 9.62
N VAL A 357 -2.64 8.06 9.39
CA VAL A 357 -1.82 7.32 10.35
C VAL A 357 -0.54 8.10 10.61
N PRO A 358 -0.53 9.02 11.59
CA PRO A 358 0.69 9.69 12.02
C PRO A 358 1.69 8.66 12.53
N TRP A 359 2.97 8.87 12.23
CA TRP A 359 4.03 7.99 12.66
C TRP A 359 5.30 8.76 13.02
N GLU A 360 6.02 8.21 13.99
CA GLU A 360 7.38 8.61 14.32
C GLU A 360 8.39 7.65 13.71
N ARG A 361 9.63 8.09 13.55
CA ARG A 361 10.70 7.31 12.93
C ARG A 361 11.91 7.24 13.83
N HIS A 362 12.39 6.02 14.06
CA HIS A 362 13.67 5.73 14.68
C HIS A 362 14.64 5.26 13.60
N SER A 363 15.91 5.67 13.65
CA SER A 363 16.88 5.23 12.65
C SER A 363 18.28 5.06 13.19
N LEU A 364 19.06 4.25 12.50
CA LEU A 364 20.48 4.03 12.75
C LEU A 364 21.22 4.06 11.42
N THR A 365 22.19 4.95 11.29
CA THR A 365 22.95 5.14 10.05
C THR A 365 24.35 4.57 10.20
N GLN A 366 24.70 3.61 9.37
CA GLN A 366 26.06 3.13 9.20
C GLN A 366 26.83 4.07 8.27
N VAL A 367 27.76 4.84 8.83
CA VAL A 367 28.58 5.82 8.08
C VAL A 367 29.88 5.23 7.53
N SER A 368 30.39 4.18 8.16
CA SER A 368 31.53 3.39 7.70
C SER A 368 31.46 1.98 8.33
N ASP A 369 32.43 1.13 8.03
CA ASP A 369 32.62 -0.13 8.76
C ASP A 369 32.66 0.15 10.27
N ASP A 370 31.89 -0.64 11.03
CA ASP A 370 31.78 -0.61 12.48
C ASP A 370 31.35 0.71 13.14
N VAL A 371 30.98 1.74 12.36
CA VAL A 371 30.57 3.06 12.89
C VAL A 371 29.12 3.35 12.58
N PHE A 372 28.32 3.41 13.63
CA PHE A 372 26.88 3.61 13.58
C PHE A 372 26.47 4.85 14.37
N ASN A 373 25.69 5.71 13.73
CA ASN A 373 25.16 6.92 14.34
C ASN A 373 23.65 6.76 14.54
N PRO A 374 23.14 6.80 15.78
CA PRO A 374 21.70 6.84 16.01
C PRO A 374 21.14 8.15 15.43
N GLY A 375 19.96 8.05 14.83
CA GLY A 375 19.16 9.21 14.45
C GLY A 375 18.82 10.06 15.68
N ALA A 376 18.51 11.32 15.45
CA ALA A 376 17.93 12.15 16.50
C ALA A 376 16.62 11.52 16.98
N GLN A 377 16.33 11.66 18.28
CA GLN A 377 15.01 11.37 18.82
C GLN A 377 13.98 12.20 18.07
N ALA A 378 12.87 11.57 17.66
CA ALA A 378 11.83 12.26 16.91
C ALA A 378 11.18 13.33 17.79
N GLU A 379 11.18 14.57 17.30
CA GLU A 379 10.40 15.65 17.89
C GLU A 379 9.00 15.72 17.24
N GLU A 380 8.08 16.51 17.79
CA GLU A 380 6.72 16.64 17.25
C GLU A 380 6.71 17.09 15.77
N ASP A 381 7.66 17.95 15.39
CA ASP A 381 7.84 18.45 14.01
C ASP A 381 8.43 17.39 13.05
N ASP A 382 8.91 16.26 13.59
CA ASP A 382 9.36 15.08 12.85
C ASP A 382 8.24 14.07 12.59
N ILE A 383 7.12 14.19 13.31
CA ILE A 383 5.98 13.29 13.14
C ILE A 383 5.37 13.53 11.77
N ASN A 384 5.62 12.57 10.89
CA ASN A 384 5.04 12.48 9.57
C ASN A 384 3.73 11.68 9.65
N ALA A 385 3.06 11.48 8.53
CA ALA A 385 1.86 10.68 8.47
C ALA A 385 1.78 9.87 7.19
N HIS A 386 1.28 8.65 7.33
CA HIS A 386 0.77 7.86 6.23
C HIS A 386 -0.66 8.33 5.98
N VAL A 387 -0.84 9.14 4.95
CA VAL A 387 -2.16 9.69 4.57
C VAL A 387 -2.43 9.34 3.13
N GLY A 388 -3.64 8.85 2.86
CA GLY A 388 -4.06 8.48 1.52
C GLY A 388 -5.57 8.47 1.41
N SER A 389 -6.07 8.75 0.21
CA SER A 389 -7.48 8.53 -0.15
C SER A 389 -7.50 7.69 -1.41
N THR A 390 -7.99 6.46 -1.29
CA THR A 390 -8.01 5.50 -2.39
C THR A 390 -9.44 5.15 -2.73
N LEU A 391 -9.80 5.36 -4.00
CA LEU A 391 -11.00 4.77 -4.57
C LEU A 391 -10.79 3.26 -4.60
N THR A 392 -11.73 2.52 -4.02
CA THR A 392 -11.58 1.08 -3.81
C THR A 392 -12.83 0.30 -4.22
N TYR A 393 -12.59 -0.93 -4.62
CA TYR A 393 -13.63 -1.92 -4.87
C TYR A 393 -13.36 -3.15 -4.03
N LEU A 394 -14.42 -3.75 -3.52
CA LEU A 394 -14.35 -5.02 -2.81
C LEU A 394 -14.42 -6.14 -3.84
N SER A 395 -13.42 -7.03 -3.84
CA SER A 395 -13.50 -8.27 -4.59
C SER A 395 -14.32 -9.32 -3.83
N PRO A 396 -14.96 -10.28 -4.53
CA PRO A 396 -15.60 -11.43 -3.90
C PRO A 396 -14.67 -12.20 -2.95
N SER A 397 -13.36 -12.14 -3.20
CA SER A 397 -12.33 -12.79 -2.39
C SER A 397 -12.07 -12.10 -1.04
N GLY A 398 -12.69 -10.94 -0.75
CA GLY A 398 -12.55 -10.24 0.52
C GLY A 398 -11.48 -9.14 0.54
N PHE A 399 -11.01 -8.69 -0.61
CA PHE A 399 -9.98 -7.66 -0.70
C PHE A 399 -10.55 -6.33 -1.20
N PHE A 400 -10.24 -5.26 -0.47
CA PHE A 400 -10.32 -3.91 -0.98
C PHE A 400 -9.04 -3.60 -1.76
N ASP A 401 -9.22 -3.23 -3.02
CA ASP A 401 -8.16 -2.75 -3.89
C ASP A 401 -7.55 -1.47 -3.31
N MET A 402 -6.24 -1.44 -3.07
CA MET A 402 -5.54 -0.28 -2.55
C MET A 402 -4.35 0.10 -3.41
N ALA A 403 -4.66 0.79 -4.51
CA ALA A 403 -3.66 1.56 -5.23
C ALA A 403 -3.33 2.83 -4.45
N ARG A 404 -2.12 2.90 -3.90
CA ARG A 404 -1.62 4.11 -3.26
C ARG A 404 -0.82 4.88 -4.29
N LEU A 405 -1.31 6.07 -4.61
CA LEU A 405 -0.61 7.00 -5.49
C LEU A 405 0.53 7.67 -4.73
N GLN A 406 1.38 8.39 -5.47
CA GLN A 406 2.47 9.13 -4.88
C GLN A 406 1.96 10.12 -3.85
N THR A 407 2.63 10.17 -2.71
CA THR A 407 2.36 11.16 -1.66
C THR A 407 3.67 11.81 -1.25
N GLN A 408 3.60 13.12 -1.00
CA GLN A 408 4.71 13.90 -0.47
C GLN A 408 4.28 14.63 0.81
N PHE A 409 5.07 14.46 1.86
CA PHE A 409 4.91 15.20 3.12
C PHE A 409 6.19 15.94 3.45
N ILE A 410 6.05 17.10 4.06
CA ILE A 410 7.19 17.90 4.50
C ILE A 410 7.18 17.92 6.03
N THR A 411 8.28 17.51 6.64
CA THR A 411 8.52 17.65 8.08
C THR A 411 9.50 18.78 8.33
N ARG A 412 9.45 19.35 9.54
CA ARG A 412 10.28 20.50 9.94
C ARG A 412 10.17 21.70 8.97
N GLU A 413 8.95 22.04 8.53
CA GLU A 413 8.69 23.12 7.56
C GLU A 413 9.33 24.47 7.94
N ASP A 414 9.35 24.80 9.24
CA ASP A 414 9.93 26.05 9.76
C ASP A 414 11.44 25.99 10.02
N SER A 415 12.08 24.85 9.77
CA SER A 415 13.53 24.69 9.98
C SER A 415 14.35 25.26 8.82
N VAL A 416 15.66 25.42 9.04
CA VAL A 416 16.60 25.83 7.97
C VAL A 416 16.79 24.77 6.88
N SER A 417 16.33 23.54 7.13
CA SER A 417 16.51 22.38 6.24
C SER A 417 15.32 21.42 6.36
N PRO A 418 14.12 21.80 5.88
CA PRO A 418 12.95 20.92 5.87
C PRO A 418 13.21 19.62 5.11
N THR A 419 12.50 18.56 5.48
CA THR A 419 12.66 17.24 4.83
C THR A 419 11.38 16.88 4.09
N GLY A 420 11.48 16.68 2.78
CA GLY A 420 10.44 16.12 1.93
C GLY A 420 10.50 14.60 1.93
N TRP A 421 9.41 13.96 2.32
CA TRP A 421 9.23 12.51 2.30
C TRP A 421 8.31 12.15 1.15
N LEU A 422 8.87 11.46 0.17
CA LEU A 422 8.20 11.02 -1.02
C LEU A 422 8.04 9.50 -0.97
N THR A 423 6.83 9.00 -1.17
CA THR A 423 6.59 7.57 -1.38
C THR A 423 6.14 7.38 -2.82
N ASN A 424 6.83 6.51 -3.56
CA ASN A 424 6.40 6.14 -4.91
C ASN A 424 5.03 5.44 -4.87
N PRO A 425 4.30 5.42 -5.99
CA PRO A 425 3.10 4.62 -6.07
C PRO A 425 3.41 3.15 -5.79
N PHE A 426 2.51 2.48 -5.07
CA PHE A 426 2.60 1.03 -4.87
C PHE A 426 1.21 0.44 -4.74
N TYR A 427 1.10 -0.85 -5.06
CA TYR A 427 -0.15 -1.56 -4.98
C TYR A 427 -0.16 -2.45 -3.73
N THR A 428 -1.21 -2.33 -2.93
CA THR A 428 -1.50 -3.29 -1.87
C THR A 428 -2.99 -3.62 -1.83
N ARG A 429 -3.38 -4.60 -1.02
CA ARG A 429 -4.77 -4.98 -0.80
C ARG A 429 -5.06 -4.99 0.69
N LEU A 430 -6.18 -4.38 1.09
CA LEU A 430 -6.70 -4.50 2.46
C LEU A 430 -7.70 -5.64 2.53
N TYR A 431 -7.38 -6.67 3.30
CA TYR A 431 -8.28 -7.79 3.51
C TYR A 431 -9.28 -7.48 4.62
N THR A 432 -10.58 -7.68 4.38
CA THR A 432 -11.61 -7.54 5.41
C THR A 432 -11.85 -8.87 6.13
N THR A 433 -11.72 -8.87 7.46
CA THR A 433 -11.91 -10.09 8.28
C THR A 433 -13.38 -10.48 8.47
N LYS A 434 -14.31 -9.56 8.17
CA LYS A 434 -15.75 -9.81 8.28
C LYS A 434 -16.16 -10.87 7.27
N SER A 435 -16.72 -11.98 7.76
CA SER A 435 -17.11 -13.14 6.95
C SER A 435 -18.47 -12.97 6.28
N THR A 436 -18.83 -13.90 5.38
CA THR A 436 -20.09 -13.87 4.62
C THR A 436 -21.39 -13.95 5.44
N ASN A 437 -21.40 -14.63 6.60
CA ASN A 437 -22.65 -15.01 7.32
C ASN A 437 -22.53 -15.14 8.86
N ASP A 438 -21.50 -14.59 9.51
CA ASP A 438 -21.36 -14.71 10.98
C ASP A 438 -21.15 -13.35 11.66
N ASP A 439 -22.22 -12.89 12.33
CA ASP A 439 -22.27 -11.66 13.10
C ASP A 439 -21.66 -11.77 14.51
N SER A 440 -21.45 -12.99 15.00
CA SER A 440 -21.07 -13.22 16.40
C SER A 440 -19.58 -13.44 16.62
N THR A 441 -18.83 -13.89 15.60
CA THR A 441 -17.42 -14.29 15.76
C THR A 441 -16.42 -13.39 15.04
N SER A 442 -16.88 -12.44 14.20
CA SER A 442 -15.99 -11.54 13.46
C SER A 442 -16.48 -10.09 13.52
N SER A 443 -15.65 -9.22 14.08
CA SER A 443 -15.84 -7.78 13.95
C SER A 443 -15.07 -7.28 12.72
N PRO A 444 -15.60 -6.29 11.97
CA PRO A 444 -14.89 -5.74 10.83
C PRO A 444 -13.51 -5.21 11.26
N SER A 445 -12.48 -5.87 10.77
CA SER A 445 -11.11 -5.39 10.79
C SER A 445 -10.55 -5.47 9.37
N MET A 446 -9.52 -4.68 9.10
CA MET A 446 -8.81 -4.69 7.83
C MET A 446 -7.32 -4.85 8.07
N ALA A 447 -6.65 -5.70 7.29
CA ALA A 447 -5.24 -5.98 7.47
C ALA A 447 -4.52 -6.00 6.12
N SER A 448 -3.24 -5.60 6.13
CA SER A 448 -2.36 -5.65 4.98
C SER A 448 -0.89 -5.59 5.39
N ALA A 449 -0.01 -6.03 4.49
CA ALA A 449 1.41 -5.74 4.53
C ALA A 449 1.83 -5.17 3.17
N TYR A 450 2.90 -4.39 3.13
CA TYR A 450 3.35 -3.75 1.89
C TYR A 450 4.86 -3.60 1.83
N LEU A 451 5.35 -3.54 0.59
CA LEU A 451 6.66 -3.05 0.22
C LEU A 451 6.46 -1.77 -0.59
N SER A 452 7.21 -0.72 -0.26
CA SER A 452 7.20 0.53 -1.02
C SER A 452 8.60 1.15 -1.04
N ASP A 453 8.95 1.82 -2.13
CA ASP A 453 10.15 2.66 -2.21
C ASP A 453 9.80 4.15 -2.26
N GLY A 454 10.83 4.99 -2.29
CA GLY A 454 10.68 6.43 -2.33
C GLY A 454 11.94 7.16 -1.89
N PHE A 455 11.79 8.41 -1.47
CA PHE A 455 12.93 9.28 -1.14
C PHE A 455 12.66 10.14 0.10
N ALA A 456 13.71 10.35 0.89
CA ALA A 456 13.81 11.48 1.81
C ALA A 456 14.73 12.53 1.18
N ILE A 457 14.26 13.77 1.09
CA ILE A 457 14.90 14.84 0.32
C ILE A 457 15.04 16.07 1.21
N GLU A 458 16.22 16.65 1.25
CA GLU A 458 16.47 17.96 1.84
C GLU A 458 15.87 19.04 0.94
N LEU A 459 15.10 19.95 1.55
CA LEU A 459 14.43 21.03 0.86
C LEU A 459 14.98 22.38 1.29
N ALA A 460 14.91 23.37 0.39
CA ALA A 460 15.12 24.77 0.72
C ALA A 460 13.86 25.59 0.41
N ALA A 461 13.43 26.42 1.37
CA ALA A 461 12.29 27.31 1.17
C ALA A 461 12.63 28.39 0.14
N LYS A 462 11.74 28.62 -0.82
CA LYS A 462 11.88 29.67 -1.83
C LYS A 462 11.34 31.00 -1.32
N SER A 463 11.98 32.09 -1.71
CA SER A 463 11.51 33.45 -1.39
C SER A 463 10.15 33.79 -2.02
N THR A 464 9.75 33.07 -3.07
CA THR A 464 8.47 33.18 -3.77
C THR A 464 7.36 32.31 -3.17
N GLY A 465 7.64 31.56 -2.10
CA GLY A 465 6.80 30.48 -1.59
C GLY A 465 7.10 29.13 -2.27
N GLY A 466 6.86 28.03 -1.55
CA GLY A 466 7.20 26.66 -1.97
C GLY A 466 8.63 26.25 -1.62
N TYR A 467 9.06 25.10 -2.14
CA TYR A 467 10.35 24.47 -1.82
C TYR A 467 11.13 24.09 -3.08
N SER A 468 12.47 24.15 -3.04
CA SER A 468 13.36 23.47 -4.00
C SER A 468 13.93 22.19 -3.39
N ARG A 469 14.13 21.16 -4.23
CA ARG A 469 14.94 19.99 -3.86
C ARG A 469 16.42 20.37 -3.85
N GLU A 470 17.13 20.07 -2.77
CA GLU A 470 18.57 20.30 -2.65
C GLU A 470 19.36 18.99 -2.74
N LEU A 471 19.08 18.04 -1.85
CA LEU A 471 19.86 16.81 -1.70
C LEU A 471 18.94 15.62 -1.41
N THR A 472 19.17 14.48 -2.05
CA THR A 472 18.55 13.21 -1.59
C THR A 472 19.31 12.69 -0.40
N LEU A 473 18.62 12.68 0.74
CA LEU A 473 19.12 12.19 2.01
C LEU A 473 19.07 10.67 2.08
N GLU A 474 17.98 10.07 1.61
CA GLU A 474 17.77 8.61 1.60
C GLU A 474 16.97 8.15 0.37
N LYS A 475 17.35 7.03 -0.25
CA LYS A 475 16.45 6.19 -1.07
C LYS A 475 15.84 5.14 -0.13
N LEU A 476 14.53 5.21 0.03
CA LEU A 476 13.75 4.45 1.02
C LEU A 476 13.39 3.09 0.46
N ASN A 477 13.51 2.03 1.27
CA ASN A 477 12.87 0.73 1.03
C ASN A 477 12.11 0.36 2.31
N THR A 478 10.78 0.41 2.26
CA THR A 478 9.92 0.30 3.44
C THR A 478 9.11 -1.00 3.39
N PHE A 479 9.21 -1.78 4.46
CA PHE A 479 8.51 -3.05 4.67
C PHE A 479 7.53 -2.87 5.83
N GLY A 480 6.24 -2.76 5.52
CA GLY A 480 5.21 -2.35 6.48
C GLY A 480 4.14 -3.40 6.75
N TRP A 481 3.56 -3.32 7.96
CA TRP A 481 2.35 -4.01 8.38
C TRP A 481 1.34 -2.99 8.87
N LEU A 482 0.11 -3.11 8.40
CA LEU A 482 -0.98 -2.21 8.72
C LEU A 482 -2.21 -3.01 9.14
N PHE A 483 -2.79 -2.64 10.28
CA PHE A 483 -3.99 -3.26 10.79
C PHE A 483 -4.97 -2.20 11.29
N HIS A 484 -6.22 -2.33 10.88
CA HIS A 484 -7.31 -1.43 11.20
C HIS A 484 -8.42 -2.20 11.91
N SER A 485 -8.90 -1.67 13.02
CA SER A 485 -9.95 -2.27 13.82
C SER A 485 -11.13 -1.31 13.98
N ARG A 486 -12.37 -1.75 13.70
CA ARG A 486 -13.55 -0.88 13.70
C ARG A 486 -13.72 -0.21 15.06
N GLN A 487 -14.01 1.09 15.07
CA GLN A 487 -14.34 1.81 16.29
C GLN A 487 -15.71 1.39 16.82
N SER A 488 -15.84 1.33 18.14
CA SER A 488 -17.12 1.18 18.84
C SER A 488 -17.26 2.32 19.85
N SER A 489 -18.39 3.01 19.83
CA SER A 489 -18.66 4.16 20.72
C SER A 489 -18.96 3.74 22.17
N ASP A 490 -19.25 2.46 22.38
CA ASP A 490 -19.60 1.81 23.64
C ASP A 490 -18.52 0.83 24.13
N PHE A 491 -17.30 0.93 23.60
CA PHE A 491 -16.23 0.00 23.93
C PHE A 491 -15.89 -0.05 25.43
N SER A 492 -15.70 -1.27 25.93
CA SER A 492 -15.33 -1.57 27.30
C SER A 492 -14.34 -2.74 27.34
N THR A 493 -13.34 -2.69 28.24
CA THR A 493 -12.39 -3.81 28.42
C THR A 493 -13.04 -5.07 28.97
N SER A 494 -14.32 -5.03 29.37
CA SER A 494 -15.10 -6.21 29.71
C SER A 494 -15.26 -7.21 28.55
N VAL A 495 -15.12 -6.78 27.29
CA VAL A 495 -15.13 -7.70 26.13
C VAL A 495 -13.84 -8.54 26.06
N ILE A 496 -12.77 -8.10 26.72
CA ILE A 496 -11.46 -8.76 26.77
C ILE A 496 -11.34 -9.64 28.03
N ASP A 497 -12.05 -9.28 29.11
CA ASP A 497 -12.00 -9.96 30.42
C ASP A 497 -12.33 -11.46 30.33
N GLY A 498 -11.47 -12.29 30.92
CA GLY A 498 -11.58 -13.74 30.87
C GLY A 498 -11.22 -14.36 29.52
N GLY A 499 -10.68 -13.58 28.58
CA GLY A 499 -10.22 -14.10 27.29
C GLY A 499 -8.83 -14.72 27.38
N ASP A 500 -8.67 -15.88 26.75
CA ASP A 500 -7.37 -16.49 26.45
C ASP A 500 -6.98 -16.13 25.00
N TYR A 501 -5.73 -15.71 24.80
CA TYR A 501 -5.24 -15.26 23.50
C TYR A 501 -3.90 -15.91 23.14
N GLY A 502 -3.80 -16.33 21.88
CA GLY A 502 -2.54 -16.64 21.23
C GLY A 502 -1.94 -15.37 20.67
N VAL A 503 -0.69 -15.09 21.01
CA VAL A 503 -0.06 -13.79 20.71
C VAL A 503 1.18 -14.00 19.87
N ILE A 504 1.31 -13.22 18.81
CA ILE A 504 2.51 -13.17 17.96
C ILE A 504 3.05 -11.76 18.01
N SER A 505 4.35 -11.64 18.27
CA SER A 505 5.06 -10.36 18.26
C SER A 505 6.26 -10.44 17.33
N LEU A 506 6.46 -9.37 16.56
CA LEU A 506 7.67 -9.14 15.78
C LEU A 506 8.24 -7.78 16.18
N ARG A 507 9.51 -7.76 16.57
CA ARG A 507 10.20 -6.57 17.08
C ARG A 507 11.57 -6.43 16.43
N GLN A 508 11.95 -5.18 16.17
CA GLN A 508 13.27 -4.79 15.72
C GLN A 508 13.81 -3.71 16.66
N LYS A 509 14.94 -4.01 17.30
CA LYS A 509 15.70 -3.02 18.06
C LYS A 509 16.90 -2.57 17.24
N LEU A 510 17.04 -1.26 17.10
CA LEU A 510 18.21 -0.61 16.52
C LEU A 510 19.01 0.05 17.65
N ASP A 511 20.30 -0.19 17.71
CA ASP A 511 21.21 0.36 18.72
C ASP A 511 22.62 0.49 18.12
N THR A 512 23.61 0.88 18.90
CA THR A 512 25.00 0.93 18.43
C THR A 512 25.71 -0.42 18.50
N ASP A 513 25.33 -1.30 19.42
CA ASP A 513 25.75 -2.70 19.47
C ASP A 513 24.83 -3.52 20.42
N PRO A 514 24.19 -4.61 19.95
CA PRO A 514 24.07 -5.01 18.56
C PRO A 514 23.37 -3.94 17.72
N VAL A 515 23.84 -3.74 16.48
CA VAL A 515 23.31 -2.70 15.57
C VAL A 515 21.88 -2.97 15.14
N MET A 516 21.52 -4.25 15.09
CA MET A 516 20.15 -4.68 14.85
C MET A 516 19.91 -5.97 15.64
N SER A 517 18.80 -6.02 16.35
CA SER A 517 18.26 -7.26 16.92
C SER A 517 16.83 -7.44 16.46
N VAL A 518 16.50 -8.63 15.98
CA VAL A 518 15.14 -8.99 15.57
C VAL A 518 14.67 -10.11 16.48
N THR A 519 13.50 -9.91 17.08
CA THR A 519 12.87 -10.87 17.97
C THR A 519 11.47 -11.19 17.46
N GLY A 520 11.20 -12.47 17.22
CA GLY A 520 9.88 -13.00 16.93
C GLY A 520 9.43 -13.89 18.07
N THR A 521 8.27 -13.62 18.66
CA THR A 521 7.81 -14.35 19.85
C THR A 521 6.37 -14.80 19.73
N ILE A 522 6.09 -16.01 20.20
CA ILE A 522 4.74 -16.54 20.38
C ILE A 522 4.45 -16.71 21.87
N HIS A 523 3.37 -16.11 22.37
CA HIS A 523 2.92 -16.19 23.76
C HIS A 523 1.48 -16.68 23.90
N HIS A 524 1.15 -17.08 25.12
CA HIS A 524 -0.21 -17.25 25.61
C HIS A 524 -0.54 -16.13 26.62
N TRP A 525 -1.64 -15.41 26.37
CA TRP A 525 -2.13 -14.34 27.23
C TRP A 525 -3.44 -14.75 27.89
N GLN A 526 -3.52 -14.60 29.21
CA GLN A 526 -4.78 -14.70 29.96
C GLN A 526 -5.18 -13.31 30.42
N ALA A 527 -6.23 -12.76 29.83
CA ALA A 527 -6.65 -11.40 30.11
C ALA A 527 -7.69 -11.34 31.24
N THR A 528 -7.50 -10.35 32.10
CA THR A 528 -8.49 -9.86 33.06
C THR A 528 -8.81 -8.41 32.72
N SER A 529 -9.85 -7.86 33.33
CA SER A 529 -10.29 -6.47 33.09
C SER A 529 -9.21 -5.38 33.27
N SER A 530 -8.12 -5.67 33.99
CA SER A 530 -7.03 -4.71 34.28
C SER A 530 -5.62 -5.25 34.10
N ASN A 531 -5.45 -6.53 33.76
CA ASN A 531 -4.13 -7.15 33.68
C ASN A 531 -4.13 -8.34 32.72
N ILE A 532 -2.99 -8.63 32.12
CA ILE A 532 -2.75 -9.78 31.25
C ILE A 532 -1.62 -10.60 31.85
N ALA A 533 -1.85 -11.90 32.07
CA ALA A 533 -0.78 -12.84 32.38
C ALA A 533 -0.19 -13.37 31.07
N GLN A 534 1.07 -13.05 30.80
CA GLN A 534 1.83 -13.51 29.63
C GLN A 534 2.68 -14.73 30.01
N THR A 535 2.58 -15.79 29.22
CA THR A 535 3.31 -17.05 29.43
C THR A 535 3.72 -17.70 28.11
N GLN A 536 4.65 -18.65 28.17
CA GLN A 536 4.95 -19.61 27.10
C GLN A 536 4.73 -21.03 27.65
N PRO A 537 3.54 -21.62 27.46
CA PRO A 537 3.24 -22.94 28.00
C PRO A 537 4.04 -24.03 27.28
N ALA A 538 4.36 -25.10 28.01
CA ALA A 538 4.93 -26.31 27.41
C ALA A 538 3.91 -26.97 26.47
N PRO A 539 4.36 -27.59 25.36
CA PRO A 539 3.46 -28.22 24.41
C PRO A 539 2.68 -29.36 25.06
N VAL A 540 1.38 -29.41 24.77
CA VAL A 540 0.51 -30.55 25.13
C VAL A 540 0.80 -31.69 24.15
N ALA A 541 0.81 -32.93 24.63
CA ALA A 541 1.12 -34.08 23.80
C ALA A 541 0.12 -34.21 22.63
N GLY A 542 0.60 -34.10 21.39
CA GLY A 542 -0.20 -34.13 20.18
C GLY A 542 -0.37 -32.75 19.51
N ASP A 543 -0.14 -31.67 20.27
CA ASP A 543 -0.27 -30.30 19.78
C ASP A 543 1.05 -29.78 19.20
N PRO A 544 1.00 -28.80 18.28
CA PRO A 544 2.20 -28.20 17.72
C PRO A 544 2.93 -27.38 18.79
N ASP A 545 4.25 -27.58 18.87
CA ASP A 545 5.12 -26.81 19.74
C ASP A 545 5.49 -25.48 19.07
N ILE A 546 4.78 -24.41 19.45
CA ILE A 546 4.88 -23.07 18.84
C ILE A 546 5.24 -21.96 19.83
N TYR A 547 5.13 -22.16 21.15
CA TYR A 547 5.30 -21.09 22.15
C TYR A 547 6.77 -20.83 22.48
N HIS A 548 7.49 -20.22 21.54
CA HIS A 548 8.91 -19.92 21.62
C HIS A 548 9.22 -18.45 21.35
N THR A 549 10.40 -18.04 21.81
CA THR A 549 11.05 -16.79 21.41
C THR A 549 12.20 -17.11 20.47
N TYR A 550 12.20 -16.47 19.31
CA TYR A 550 13.26 -16.53 18.32
C TYR A 550 13.98 -15.19 18.26
N GLN A 551 15.31 -15.23 18.29
CA GLN A 551 16.11 -14.01 18.25
C GLN A 551 17.31 -14.18 17.34
N MET A 552 17.60 -13.11 16.59
CA MET A 552 18.84 -12.96 15.83
C MET A 552 19.33 -11.52 15.96
N SER A 553 20.63 -11.32 15.79
CA SER A 553 21.24 -10.00 15.92
C SER A 553 22.49 -9.85 15.06
N ARG A 554 22.78 -8.61 14.71
CA ARG A 554 24.04 -8.19 14.10
C ARG A 554 24.78 -7.28 15.05
N SER A 555 26.04 -7.58 15.31
CA SER A 555 26.95 -6.71 16.07
C SER A 555 27.59 -5.65 15.20
N ALA A 556 28.14 -4.62 15.83
CA ALA A 556 28.79 -3.52 15.12
C ALA A 556 29.94 -3.98 14.21
N ASP A 557 30.69 -5.01 14.63
CA ASP A 557 31.80 -5.63 13.87
C ASP A 557 31.36 -6.47 12.65
N GLY A 558 30.06 -6.44 12.33
CA GLY A 558 29.46 -7.22 11.25
C GLY A 558 29.15 -8.67 11.60
N SER A 559 29.55 -9.17 12.78
CA SER A 559 29.24 -10.53 13.19
C SER A 559 27.73 -10.73 13.40
N ALA A 560 27.25 -11.92 13.02
CA ALA A 560 25.85 -12.30 13.11
C ALA A 560 25.67 -13.39 14.17
N SER A 561 24.63 -13.27 14.99
CA SER A 561 24.09 -14.40 15.73
C SER A 561 23.08 -15.13 14.84
N GLY A 562 23.22 -16.45 14.72
CA GLY A 562 22.17 -17.28 14.10
C GLY A 562 20.89 -17.23 14.93
N VAL A 563 19.78 -17.70 14.36
CA VAL A 563 18.49 -17.71 15.06
C VAL A 563 18.56 -18.60 16.30
N GLY A 564 18.60 -17.96 17.47
CA GLY A 564 18.50 -18.60 18.77
C GLY A 564 17.04 -18.88 19.12
N VAL A 565 16.81 -19.97 19.86
CA VAL A 565 15.49 -20.32 20.42
C VAL A 565 15.59 -20.26 21.93
N SER A 566 14.64 -19.58 22.56
CA SER A 566 14.55 -19.49 24.01
C SER A 566 13.09 -19.48 24.46
N THR A 567 12.89 -19.58 25.77
CA THR A 567 11.60 -19.38 26.41
C THR A 567 11.70 -18.18 27.35
N GLU A 568 10.77 -17.25 27.24
CA GLU A 568 10.66 -16.09 28.11
C GLU A 568 10.01 -16.44 29.45
N THR A 569 10.40 -15.69 30.48
CA THR A 569 9.82 -15.83 31.80
C THR A 569 8.39 -15.26 31.82
N PRO A 570 7.45 -15.88 32.55
CA PRO A 570 6.12 -15.33 32.73
C PRO A 570 6.14 -13.88 33.24
N GLU A 571 5.25 -13.06 32.68
CA GLU A 571 5.13 -11.64 33.00
C GLU A 571 3.66 -11.26 33.22
N SER A 572 3.43 -10.17 33.97
CA SER A 572 2.12 -9.58 34.18
C SER A 572 2.10 -8.18 33.57
N LEU A 573 1.28 -7.97 32.55
CA LEU A 573 1.16 -6.70 31.83
C LEU A 573 -0.11 -5.96 32.28
N ALA A 574 0.04 -4.71 32.73
CA ALA A 574 -1.14 -3.88 33.02
C ALA A 574 -1.95 -3.64 31.74
N LEU A 575 -3.27 -3.85 31.81
CA LEU A 575 -4.21 -3.57 30.72
C LEU A 575 -5.02 -2.32 31.04
N GLU A 576 -4.93 -1.33 30.16
CA GLU A 576 -5.59 -0.04 30.30
C GLU A 576 -6.38 0.30 29.04
N ARG A 577 -7.57 0.89 29.20
CA ARG A 577 -8.26 1.55 28.09
C ARG A 577 -7.71 2.96 27.90
N LEU A 578 -7.53 3.38 26.65
CA LEU A 578 -7.01 4.71 26.33
C LEU A 578 -8.13 5.61 25.79
N PRO A 579 -8.15 6.89 26.18
CA PRO A 579 -9.12 7.85 25.67
C PRO A 579 -8.77 8.34 24.26
N THR A 580 -9.80 8.67 23.49
CA THR A 580 -9.75 9.46 22.26
C THR A 580 -10.38 10.81 22.57
N ILE A 581 -9.60 11.89 22.45
CA ILE A 581 -10.04 13.25 22.73
C ILE A 581 -10.55 13.85 21.42
N LYS A 582 -11.83 14.24 21.39
CA LYS A 582 -12.43 14.91 20.23
C LYS A 582 -12.91 16.30 20.62
N TYR A 583 -12.74 17.26 19.72
CA TYR A 583 -13.34 18.58 19.89
C TYR A 583 -14.78 18.53 19.37
N ASN A 584 -15.73 18.73 20.27
CA ASN A 584 -17.14 18.90 19.92
C ASN A 584 -17.36 20.38 19.55
N ASN A 585 -17.80 20.62 18.31
CA ASN A 585 -17.99 21.96 17.77
C ASN A 585 -19.26 22.63 18.33
N ASP A 586 -20.30 21.85 18.61
CA ASP A 586 -21.57 22.33 19.17
C ASP A 586 -21.39 22.84 20.60
N ASP A 587 -20.76 22.03 21.44
CA ASP A 587 -20.48 22.34 22.84
C ASP A 587 -19.20 23.17 23.03
N LYS A 588 -18.43 23.36 21.94
CA LYS A 588 -17.12 24.03 21.92
C LYS A 588 -16.17 23.49 23.01
N ALA A 589 -16.25 22.19 23.26
CA ALA A 589 -15.58 21.52 24.36
C ALA A 589 -14.91 20.23 23.90
N TYR A 590 -13.87 19.81 24.63
CA TYR A 590 -13.26 18.51 24.39
C TYR A 590 -14.03 17.41 25.09
N GLU A 591 -14.43 16.40 24.32
CA GLU A 591 -15.03 15.18 24.83
C GLU A 591 -14.03 14.04 24.85
N THR A 592 -14.11 13.22 25.90
CA THR A 592 -13.35 11.98 26.01
C THR A 592 -14.23 10.81 25.58
N GLN A 593 -13.83 10.12 24.51
CA GLN A 593 -14.47 8.92 24.01
C GLN A 593 -13.56 7.71 24.20
N TYR A 594 -14.12 6.52 24.38
CA TYR A 594 -13.34 5.27 24.41
C TYR A 594 -13.74 4.43 23.21
N THR A 595 -12.94 4.51 22.14
CA THR A 595 -13.32 4.00 20.81
C THR A 595 -12.69 2.65 20.45
N GLY A 596 -12.17 1.91 21.44
CA GLY A 596 -11.44 0.65 21.22
C GLY A 596 -9.91 0.73 21.40
N ARG A 597 -9.36 1.90 21.74
CA ARG A 597 -7.93 2.07 22.02
C ARG A 597 -7.56 1.49 23.39
N ILE A 598 -6.48 0.74 23.46
CA ILE A 598 -6.01 0.03 24.66
C ILE A 598 -4.49 0.07 24.78
N LYS A 599 -3.97 -0.25 25.97
CA LYS A 599 -2.55 -0.37 26.28
C LYS A 599 -2.32 -1.65 27.09
N ALA A 600 -1.29 -2.42 26.74
CA ALA A 600 -0.86 -3.62 27.45
C ALA A 600 0.65 -3.49 27.76
N GLY A 601 1.01 -3.22 29.02
CA GLY A 601 2.39 -2.95 29.39
C GLY A 601 2.94 -1.72 28.65
N ALA A 602 4.03 -1.88 27.89
CA ALA A 602 4.59 -0.82 27.04
C ALA A 602 3.86 -0.67 25.69
N ALA A 603 3.07 -1.66 25.28
CA ALA A 603 2.45 -1.69 23.96
C ALA A 603 1.15 -0.90 23.92
N THR A 604 0.97 -0.06 22.91
CA THR A 604 -0.25 0.73 22.67
C THR A 604 -0.95 0.24 21.41
N GLY A 605 -2.25 0.05 21.47
CA GLY A 605 -2.97 -0.65 20.42
C GLY A 605 -4.47 -0.46 20.42
N VAL A 606 -5.14 -1.40 19.76
CA VAL A 606 -6.55 -1.37 19.44
C VAL A 606 -7.15 -2.75 19.66
N SER A 607 -8.37 -2.79 20.18
CA SER A 607 -9.22 -3.97 20.20
C SER A 607 -10.23 -3.87 19.08
N ASP A 608 -10.62 -5.00 18.49
CA ASP A 608 -11.89 -5.07 17.79
C ASP A 608 -13.07 -4.98 18.79
N PRO A 609 -14.25 -4.52 18.33
CA PRO A 609 -15.44 -4.38 19.18
C PRO A 609 -15.82 -5.66 19.94
N SER A 610 -15.43 -6.84 19.44
CA SER A 610 -15.75 -8.13 20.03
C SER A 610 -14.65 -8.69 20.95
N GLY A 611 -13.47 -8.06 21.01
CA GLY A 611 -12.31 -8.59 21.74
C GLY A 611 -11.75 -9.89 21.14
N ASN A 612 -11.94 -10.16 19.85
CA ASN A 612 -11.43 -11.35 19.17
C ASN A 612 -10.02 -11.15 18.61
N VAL A 613 -9.69 -9.92 18.21
CA VAL A 613 -8.35 -9.56 17.75
C VAL A 613 -7.93 -8.24 18.40
N LEU A 614 -6.79 -8.27 19.06
CA LEU A 614 -6.12 -7.09 19.58
C LEU A 614 -4.83 -6.89 18.80
N SER A 615 -4.52 -5.65 18.41
CA SER A 615 -3.28 -5.34 17.71
C SER A 615 -2.60 -4.14 18.35
N PHE A 616 -1.28 -4.20 18.53
CA PHE A 616 -0.52 -3.18 19.23
C PHE A 616 0.75 -2.82 18.49
N ASN A 617 1.16 -1.57 18.65
CA ASN A 617 2.53 -1.14 18.44
C ASN A 617 3.31 -1.22 19.75
N ILE A 618 4.55 -1.67 19.67
CA ILE A 618 5.53 -1.58 20.75
C ILE A 618 6.51 -0.50 20.36
N ASP A 619 6.71 0.48 21.22
CA ASP A 619 7.84 1.40 21.15
C ASP A 619 8.52 1.44 22.52
N SER A 620 9.74 0.93 22.59
CA SER A 620 10.46 0.70 23.84
C SER A 620 11.97 0.77 23.62
N GLU A 621 12.68 1.53 24.47
CA GLU A 621 14.15 1.57 24.45
C GLU A 621 14.78 0.19 24.74
N THR A 622 14.10 -0.66 25.52
CA THR A 622 14.63 -1.98 25.90
C THR A 622 14.29 -3.04 24.87
N GLU A 623 13.05 -3.07 24.39
CA GLU A 623 12.52 -4.13 23.50
C GLU A 623 12.61 -3.76 22.01
N GLY A 624 12.87 -2.49 21.70
CA GLY A 624 12.83 -1.95 20.34
C GLY A 624 11.41 -1.57 19.89
N GLN A 625 11.25 -1.52 18.58
CA GLN A 625 10.03 -1.14 17.90
C GLN A 625 9.38 -2.37 17.25
N GLY A 626 8.05 -2.46 17.25
CA GLY A 626 7.41 -3.62 16.65
C GLY A 626 5.89 -3.62 16.63
N ILE A 627 5.35 -4.78 16.29
CA ILE A 627 3.91 -5.06 16.24
C ILE A 627 3.59 -6.33 17.03
N ILE A 628 2.42 -6.33 17.68
CA ILE A 628 1.83 -7.50 18.36
C ILE A 628 0.44 -7.72 17.81
N HIS A 629 0.08 -8.98 17.57
CA HIS A 629 -1.30 -9.41 17.40
C HIS A 629 -1.65 -10.45 18.47
N ALA A 630 -2.73 -10.21 19.21
CA ALA A 630 -3.34 -11.18 20.10
C ALA A 630 -4.66 -11.66 19.50
N VAL A 631 -4.73 -12.95 19.19
CA VAL A 631 -5.90 -13.62 18.61
C VAL A 631 -6.57 -14.44 19.70
N ARG A 632 -7.87 -14.23 19.91
CA ARG A 632 -8.62 -15.00 20.90
C ARG A 632 -8.58 -16.49 20.55
N LEU A 633 -8.21 -17.32 21.52
CA LEU A 633 -8.15 -18.76 21.34
C LEU A 633 -9.57 -19.33 21.25
N SER A 634 -9.74 -20.32 20.38
CA SER A 634 -11.01 -20.98 20.15
C SER A 634 -10.92 -22.44 20.56
N ASP A 635 -12.02 -22.97 21.10
CA ASP A 635 -12.22 -24.39 21.39
C ASP A 635 -12.79 -25.16 20.18
N THR A 636 -12.93 -24.49 19.03
CA THR A 636 -13.49 -25.05 17.81
C THR A 636 -12.39 -25.27 16.76
N ASP A 637 -12.35 -26.46 16.17
CA ASP A 637 -11.38 -26.80 15.13
C ASP A 637 -11.59 -25.95 13.87
N ILE A 638 -10.50 -25.42 13.31
CA ILE A 638 -10.53 -24.69 12.04
C ILE A 638 -10.53 -25.68 10.88
N ASN A 639 -11.51 -25.56 9.99
CA ASN A 639 -11.56 -26.38 8.78
C ASN A 639 -10.76 -25.73 7.66
N TYR A 640 -9.61 -26.34 7.34
CA TYR A 640 -8.72 -25.94 6.25
C TYR A 640 -9.01 -26.67 4.93
N THR A 641 -9.90 -27.65 4.90
CA THR A 641 -10.17 -28.48 3.71
C THR A 641 -10.53 -27.61 2.50
N GLY A 642 -9.76 -27.72 1.41
CA GLY A 642 -9.97 -26.94 0.19
C GLY A 642 -9.74 -25.43 0.33
N ALA A 643 -9.17 -24.96 1.46
CA ALA A 643 -8.96 -23.54 1.69
C ALA A 643 -7.76 -23.01 0.88
N SER A 644 -7.89 -21.79 0.40
CA SER A 644 -6.83 -21.05 -0.29
C SER A 644 -6.60 -19.73 0.43
N TYR A 645 -5.35 -19.44 0.74
CA TYR A 645 -4.91 -18.22 1.39
C TYR A 645 -3.94 -17.47 0.51
N VAL A 646 -4.11 -16.16 0.42
CA VAL A 646 -3.10 -15.25 -0.13
C VAL A 646 -2.32 -14.66 1.04
N LEU A 647 -1.01 -14.74 0.98
CA LEU A 647 -0.13 -14.33 2.07
C LEU A 647 0.42 -12.92 1.83
N TYR A 648 0.49 -12.14 2.90
CA TYR A 648 1.04 -10.79 2.91
C TYR A 648 1.89 -10.60 4.15
N GLY A 649 3.15 -10.22 3.99
CA GLY A 649 4.05 -10.00 5.13
C GLY A 649 5.47 -9.74 4.74
N ASN A 650 6.32 -9.53 5.74
CA ASN A 650 7.73 -9.25 5.54
C ASN A 650 8.59 -10.08 6.50
N SER A 651 9.87 -10.18 6.20
CA SER A 651 10.87 -10.85 7.03
C SER A 651 12.18 -10.09 7.04
N PHE A 652 12.93 -10.29 8.12
CA PHE A 652 14.29 -9.83 8.27
C PHE A 652 15.22 -11.03 8.25
N GLY A 653 16.41 -10.89 7.67
CA GLY A 653 17.45 -11.91 7.59
C GLY A 653 18.80 -11.36 8.03
N ILE A 654 19.52 -12.14 8.83
CA ILE A 654 20.86 -11.79 9.33
C ILE A 654 21.80 -12.99 9.13
N SER A 655 22.62 -12.95 8.09
CA SER A 655 23.69 -13.92 7.87
C SER A 655 25.05 -13.34 8.22
N ALA A 656 26.09 -14.20 8.21
CA ALA A 656 27.47 -13.77 8.34
C ALA A 656 27.92 -12.79 7.23
N GLY A 657 27.28 -12.82 6.05
CA GLY A 657 27.69 -12.02 4.89
C GLY A 657 26.73 -10.90 4.49
N ALA A 658 25.49 -10.92 4.99
CA ALA A 658 24.46 -9.98 4.54
C ALA A 658 23.32 -9.74 5.55
N THR A 659 22.76 -8.55 5.50
CA THR A 659 21.43 -8.23 6.07
C THR A 659 20.42 -8.18 4.93
N VAL A 660 19.29 -8.86 5.08
CA VAL A 660 18.27 -8.98 4.02
C VAL A 660 16.91 -8.59 4.59
N PHE A 661 16.18 -7.71 3.91
CA PHE A 661 14.77 -7.46 4.21
C PHE A 661 13.95 -8.01 3.04
N GLY A 662 12.97 -8.87 3.33
CA GLY A 662 12.16 -9.57 2.34
C GLY A 662 10.68 -9.27 2.49
N ASN A 663 9.96 -9.22 1.38
CA ASN A 663 8.50 -9.13 1.29
C ASN A 663 7.96 -10.40 0.65
N HIS A 664 6.88 -10.94 1.21
CA HIS A 664 6.26 -12.21 0.82
C HIS A 664 4.85 -12.04 0.26
N ASN A 665 4.49 -10.82 -0.15
CA ASN A 665 3.15 -10.53 -0.64
C ASN A 665 2.82 -11.38 -1.87
N LEU A 666 1.54 -11.72 -2.01
CA LEU A 666 1.00 -12.53 -3.11
C LEU A 666 1.45 -13.99 -3.13
N SER A 667 2.25 -14.45 -2.15
CA SER A 667 2.47 -15.89 -1.96
C SER A 667 1.13 -16.59 -1.71
N THR A 668 1.02 -17.87 -2.10
CA THR A 668 -0.23 -18.62 -1.92
C THR A 668 -0.03 -19.86 -1.07
N LEU A 669 -0.95 -20.07 -0.13
CA LEU A 669 -1.01 -21.25 0.71
C LEU A 669 -2.35 -21.95 0.45
N THR A 670 -2.29 -23.13 -0.16
CA THR A 670 -3.49 -23.91 -0.51
C THR A 670 -3.53 -25.20 0.29
N PHE A 671 -4.74 -25.67 0.60
CA PHE A 671 -4.98 -26.92 1.30
C PHE A 671 -5.84 -27.83 0.44
N ASP A 672 -5.44 -29.08 0.29
CA ASP A 672 -6.23 -30.07 -0.45
C ASP A 672 -7.42 -30.63 0.35
N ASP A 673 -8.14 -31.60 -0.21
CA ASP A 673 -9.27 -32.26 0.44
C ASP A 673 -8.88 -33.07 1.69
N ALA A 674 -7.59 -33.38 1.85
CA ALA A 674 -7.01 -34.01 3.04
C ALA A 674 -6.38 -32.99 4.00
N SER A 675 -6.57 -31.68 3.75
CA SER A 675 -5.93 -30.57 4.49
C SER A 675 -4.41 -30.59 4.42
N VAL A 676 -3.81 -31.18 3.38
CA VAL A 676 -2.37 -31.07 3.12
C VAL A 676 -2.11 -29.71 2.49
N ALA A 677 -1.22 -28.93 3.12
CA ALA A 677 -0.84 -27.61 2.63
C ALA A 677 0.02 -27.69 1.36
N THR A 678 0.09 -26.63 0.56
CA THR A 678 1.10 -26.39 -0.48
C THR A 678 1.36 -24.90 -0.50
N LEU A 679 2.63 -24.52 -0.41
CA LEU A 679 3.07 -23.12 -0.44
C LEU A 679 3.71 -22.82 -1.79
N HIS A 680 3.23 -21.78 -2.45
CA HIS A 680 3.96 -21.07 -3.50
C HIS A 680 4.47 -19.77 -2.89
N LEU A 681 5.78 -19.67 -2.72
CA LEU A 681 6.42 -18.52 -2.08
C LEU A 681 6.89 -17.54 -3.14
N ASN A 682 6.47 -16.28 -2.99
CA ASN A 682 6.98 -15.12 -3.69
C ASN A 682 7.91 -14.37 -2.73
N GLU A 683 9.05 -13.89 -3.22
CA GLU A 683 10.00 -13.14 -2.39
C GLU A 683 10.62 -11.99 -3.18
N ARG A 684 10.44 -10.78 -2.67
CA ARG A 684 11.17 -9.59 -3.12
C ARG A 684 12.05 -9.08 -2.00
N ARG A 685 13.30 -8.75 -2.28
CA ARG A 685 14.24 -8.43 -1.21
C ARG A 685 15.20 -7.30 -1.52
N VAL A 686 15.64 -6.63 -0.46
CA VAL A 686 16.77 -5.69 -0.45
C VAL A 686 17.87 -6.28 0.40
N THR A 687 19.10 -6.23 -0.12
CA THR A 687 20.27 -6.84 0.51
C THR A 687 21.34 -5.80 0.79
N GLN A 688 21.80 -5.74 2.03
CA GLN A 688 23.07 -5.14 2.40
C GLN A 688 24.15 -6.23 2.44
N THR A 689 25.23 -6.08 1.69
CA THR A 689 26.44 -6.91 1.86
C THR A 689 27.31 -6.31 2.97
N ILE A 690 27.75 -7.14 3.92
CA ILE A 690 28.60 -6.68 5.03
C ILE A 690 29.98 -6.24 4.52
N GLY A 691 30.45 -5.10 5.01
CA GLY A 691 31.63 -4.40 4.50
C GLY A 691 31.35 -3.52 3.28
N SER A 692 30.08 -3.35 2.88
CA SER A 692 29.66 -2.37 1.88
C SER A 692 28.72 -1.33 2.48
N GLN A 693 28.86 -0.08 2.02
CA GLN A 693 27.92 1.01 2.31
C GLN A 693 26.86 1.20 1.20
N THR A 694 26.77 0.25 0.27
CA THR A 694 25.75 0.23 -0.78
C THR A 694 24.78 -0.93 -0.59
N LEU A 695 23.51 -0.69 -0.90
CA LEU A 695 22.48 -1.72 -0.96
C LEU A 695 22.31 -2.24 -2.39
N SER A 696 21.76 -3.45 -2.51
CA SER A 696 21.16 -3.89 -3.77
C SER A 696 19.93 -3.04 -4.10
N ASP A 697 19.54 -2.99 -5.37
CA ASP A 697 18.16 -2.67 -5.71
C ASP A 697 17.22 -3.80 -5.21
N ILE A 698 15.91 -3.57 -5.32
CA ILE A 698 14.92 -4.60 -4.99
C ILE A 698 15.05 -5.71 -6.03
N GLU A 699 15.35 -6.92 -5.57
CA GLU A 699 15.47 -8.11 -6.41
C GLU A 699 14.21 -8.97 -6.26
N ASN A 700 13.71 -9.48 -7.38
CA ASN A 700 12.63 -10.46 -7.40
C ASN A 700 13.19 -11.89 -7.45
N HIS A 701 12.73 -12.71 -6.51
CA HIS A 701 13.08 -14.13 -6.34
C HIS A 701 11.83 -15.02 -6.41
N ASP A 702 10.78 -14.60 -7.13
CA ASP A 702 9.50 -15.31 -7.36
C ASP A 702 9.64 -16.64 -8.13
N GLY A 703 10.85 -17.21 -8.21
CA GLY A 703 11.15 -18.47 -8.89
C GLY A 703 10.60 -19.71 -8.17
N ASP A 704 9.33 -20.04 -8.44
CA ASP A 704 8.64 -21.34 -8.27
C ASP A 704 9.21 -22.31 -7.22
N TYR A 705 9.19 -21.92 -5.95
CA TYR A 705 9.21 -22.87 -4.85
C TYR A 705 7.79 -23.33 -4.56
N SER A 706 7.35 -24.38 -5.26
CA SER A 706 6.19 -25.16 -4.78
C SER A 706 6.70 -26.09 -3.69
N LEU A 707 6.57 -25.66 -2.44
CA LEU A 707 6.98 -26.45 -1.30
C LEU A 707 5.80 -27.28 -0.83
N THR A 708 5.98 -28.60 -0.82
CA THR A 708 5.06 -29.53 -0.18
C THR A 708 5.48 -29.68 1.29
N PRO A 709 4.54 -29.64 2.24
CA PRO A 709 4.85 -29.72 3.65
C PRO A 709 5.41 -31.10 4.00
N GLN A 710 6.28 -31.15 5.00
CA GLN A 710 6.73 -32.43 5.58
C GLN A 710 5.66 -33.05 6.50
N ALA A 711 4.75 -32.24 7.03
CA ALA A 711 3.62 -32.67 7.84
C ALA A 711 2.37 -31.81 7.53
N SER A 712 1.21 -32.48 7.40
CA SER A 712 -0.12 -31.84 7.40
C SER A 712 -0.30 -31.02 8.69
N PRO A 713 -1.24 -30.04 8.77
CA PRO A 713 -1.51 -29.33 10.02
C PRO A 713 -1.57 -30.31 11.19
N ALA A 714 -0.79 -30.06 12.23
CA ALA A 714 -0.79 -30.91 13.40
C ALA A 714 -2.24 -31.06 13.90
N ALA A 715 -2.65 -32.29 14.24
CA ALA A 715 -3.96 -32.49 14.83
C ALA A 715 -3.98 -31.84 16.22
N ASN A 716 -4.65 -30.70 16.36
CA ASN A 716 -4.80 -30.03 17.65
C ASN A 716 -5.71 -30.88 18.55
N THR A 717 -5.15 -31.41 19.63
CA THR A 717 -5.84 -32.25 20.62
C THR A 717 -6.08 -31.53 21.95
N GLY A 718 -5.36 -30.44 22.22
CA GLY A 718 -5.53 -29.59 23.40
C GLY A 718 -6.76 -28.69 23.38
N ALA A 719 -6.75 -27.69 24.26
CA ALA A 719 -7.85 -26.73 24.40
C ALA A 719 -7.83 -25.66 23.30
N ASP A 720 -6.64 -25.34 22.79
CA ASP A 720 -6.44 -24.28 21.83
C ASP A 720 -6.54 -24.87 20.41
N ARG A 721 -7.72 -24.79 19.80
CA ARG A 721 -8.03 -25.48 18.54
C ARG A 721 -7.64 -24.71 17.28
N ASN A 722 -7.34 -23.43 17.40
CA ASN A 722 -6.96 -22.54 16.30
C ASN A 722 -5.45 -22.33 16.15
N LEU A 723 -4.60 -23.21 16.71
CA LEU A 723 -3.16 -23.22 16.48
C LEU A 723 -2.83 -23.77 15.08
N LEU A 724 -1.76 -23.25 14.49
CA LEU A 724 -1.24 -23.72 13.22
C LEU A 724 0.29 -23.77 13.25
N LYS A 725 0.86 -24.86 12.75
CA LYS A 725 2.27 -25.00 12.41
C LYS A 725 2.40 -25.74 11.09
N LEU A 726 3.19 -25.18 10.18
CA LEU A 726 3.44 -25.71 8.85
C LEU A 726 4.95 -25.69 8.59
N ASP A 727 5.51 -26.83 8.19
CA ASP A 727 6.93 -26.98 7.89
C ASP A 727 7.11 -27.41 6.44
N PHE A 728 7.88 -26.62 5.68
CA PHE A 728 8.15 -26.78 4.26
C PHE A 728 9.64 -26.95 4.03
N THR A 729 10.05 -27.99 3.33
CA THR A 729 11.48 -28.22 3.02
C THR A 729 11.84 -27.63 1.68
N ASP A 730 12.83 -26.75 1.64
CA ASP A 730 13.39 -26.22 0.40
C ASP A 730 14.05 -27.35 -0.44
N PRO A 731 13.61 -27.57 -1.70
CA PRO A 731 14.16 -28.58 -2.59
C PRO A 731 15.52 -28.24 -3.25
N GLN A 732 16.07 -27.01 -3.14
CA GLN A 732 17.33 -26.59 -3.79
C GLN A 732 18.55 -26.58 -2.81
N PRO A 733 19.82 -26.68 -3.28
CA PRO A 733 20.63 -27.86 -2.96
C PRO A 733 21.41 -27.86 -1.63
N ALA A 734 21.45 -29.07 -1.06
CA ALA A 734 22.41 -29.60 -0.08
C ALA A 734 22.43 -28.97 1.33
N GLY A 735 21.25 -28.87 1.94
CA GLY A 735 21.10 -28.49 3.35
C GLY A 735 19.64 -28.29 3.76
N GLY A 736 18.76 -28.01 2.79
CA GLY A 736 17.30 -27.92 2.93
C GLY A 736 16.87 -27.16 4.18
N GLU A 737 17.04 -25.84 4.18
CA GLU A 737 16.47 -25.03 5.25
C GLU A 737 14.96 -25.27 5.28
N THR A 738 14.41 -25.48 6.48
CA THR A 738 12.97 -25.66 6.65
C THR A 738 12.36 -24.29 6.86
N LEU A 739 11.44 -23.91 5.98
CA LEU A 739 10.55 -22.78 6.19
C LEU A 739 9.44 -23.25 7.13
N THR A 740 9.41 -22.67 8.33
CA THR A 740 8.38 -22.89 9.33
C THR A 740 7.45 -21.69 9.37
N MET A 741 6.14 -21.91 9.28
CA MET A 741 5.11 -20.92 9.59
C MET A 741 4.30 -21.39 10.79
N GLU A 742 4.25 -20.61 11.85
CA GLU A 742 3.56 -20.98 13.08
C GLU A 742 2.81 -19.82 13.73
N GLY A 743 1.65 -20.09 14.30
CA GLY A 743 0.79 -19.05 14.84
C GLY A 743 -0.67 -19.47 15.02
N PHE A 744 -1.58 -18.54 14.73
CA PHE A 744 -2.99 -18.68 15.07
C PHE A 744 -3.92 -18.29 13.92
N ALA A 745 -5.06 -18.95 13.86
CA ALA A 745 -6.18 -18.61 12.99
C ALA A 745 -7.23 -17.77 13.75
N ALA A 746 -7.52 -16.58 13.23
CA ALA A 746 -8.54 -15.66 13.71
C ALA A 746 -9.81 -15.71 12.84
N SER A 747 -10.92 -15.16 13.37
CA SER A 747 -12.16 -14.93 12.62
C SER A 747 -12.67 -16.17 11.88
N GLY A 748 -12.73 -17.32 12.56
CA GLY A 748 -13.17 -18.59 11.95
C GLY A 748 -12.22 -19.15 10.89
N GLY A 749 -10.94 -18.76 10.92
CA GLY A 749 -9.93 -19.18 9.95
C GLY A 749 -9.84 -18.31 8.71
N ASN A 750 -10.50 -17.14 8.69
CA ASN A 750 -10.43 -16.19 7.58
C ASN A 750 -9.13 -15.39 7.56
N LEU A 751 -8.49 -15.22 8.72
CA LEU A 751 -7.21 -14.56 8.89
C LEU A 751 -6.27 -15.51 9.63
N LEU A 752 -5.11 -15.79 9.04
CA LEU A 752 -3.98 -16.41 9.73
C LEU A 752 -3.02 -15.30 10.13
N VAL A 753 -2.50 -15.35 11.35
CA VAL A 753 -1.36 -14.53 11.77
C VAL A 753 -0.24 -15.51 12.09
N LEU A 754 0.87 -15.43 11.36
CA LEU A 754 1.91 -16.45 11.37
C LEU A 754 3.29 -15.80 11.52
N LEU A 755 4.05 -16.28 12.49
CA LEU A 755 5.49 -16.05 12.54
C LEU A 755 6.15 -16.97 11.51
N VAL A 756 7.01 -16.38 10.69
CA VAL A 756 7.76 -17.11 9.65
C VAL A 756 9.21 -17.22 10.07
N ARG A 757 9.77 -18.42 9.91
CA ARG A 757 11.18 -18.68 10.14
C ARG A 757 11.74 -19.45 8.96
N TYR A 758 12.78 -18.92 8.33
CA TYR A 758 13.40 -19.55 7.17
C TYR A 758 14.91 -19.32 7.20
N GLY A 759 15.66 -20.37 7.54
CA GLY A 759 17.11 -20.24 7.74
C GLY A 759 17.47 -19.24 8.83
N ASP A 760 18.15 -18.18 8.41
CA ASP A 760 18.58 -17.03 9.21
C ASP A 760 17.57 -15.87 9.24
N ARG A 761 16.31 -16.15 8.92
CA ARG A 761 15.24 -15.14 8.79
C ARG A 761 14.12 -15.34 9.79
N ILE A 762 13.58 -14.22 10.28
CA ILE A 762 12.38 -14.12 11.11
C ILE A 762 11.45 -13.09 10.48
N GLY A 763 10.16 -13.41 10.35
CA GLY A 763 9.16 -12.52 9.78
C GLY A 763 7.76 -12.73 10.34
N LEU A 764 6.83 -11.89 9.89
CA LEU A 764 5.42 -11.95 10.23
C LEU A 764 4.62 -11.89 8.94
N VAL A 765 3.73 -12.85 8.74
CA VAL A 765 2.88 -12.97 7.57
C VAL A 765 1.43 -13.14 8.00
N TYR A 766 0.54 -12.42 7.32
CA TYR A 766 -0.89 -12.64 7.35
C TYR A 766 -1.29 -13.61 6.23
N GLY A 767 -2.11 -14.60 6.55
CA GLY A 767 -2.77 -15.44 5.56
C GLY A 767 -4.24 -15.06 5.41
N PHE A 768 -4.62 -14.55 4.25
CA PHE A 768 -5.99 -14.09 3.98
C PHE A 768 -6.75 -15.12 3.17
N LYS A 769 -7.79 -15.72 3.77
CA LYS A 769 -8.60 -16.74 3.11
C LYS A 769 -9.35 -16.13 1.92
N GLN A 770 -9.27 -16.75 0.75
CA GLN A 770 -10.09 -16.37 -0.39
C GLN A 770 -11.57 -16.63 -0.05
N GLN A 771 -12.35 -15.56 0.08
CA GLN A 771 -13.78 -15.63 0.40
C GLN A 771 -14.64 -15.79 -0.85
N ALA A 772 -15.95 -15.94 -0.64
CA ALA A 772 -16.97 -15.94 -1.69
C ALA A 772 -18.07 -14.91 -1.36
N LEU A 773 -17.66 -13.67 -1.12
CA LEU A 773 -18.55 -12.56 -0.81
C LEU A 773 -19.48 -12.25 -1.98
N THR A 774 -20.72 -11.87 -1.65
CA THR A 774 -21.72 -11.38 -2.59
C THR A 774 -22.25 -10.03 -2.10
N ALA A 775 -23.01 -9.32 -2.92
CA ALA A 775 -23.64 -8.05 -2.51
C ALA A 775 -24.52 -8.20 -1.25
N ASN A 776 -25.07 -9.40 -0.99
CA ASN A 776 -25.95 -9.69 0.15
C ASN A 776 -25.22 -10.31 1.35
N SER A 777 -23.89 -10.45 1.29
CA SER A 777 -23.12 -10.94 2.43
C SER A 777 -23.14 -9.95 3.59
N ASP A 778 -23.01 -10.47 4.80
CA ASP A 778 -22.93 -9.65 6.03
C ASP A 778 -21.58 -8.93 6.16
#